data_AF-A0A7X7ME93-F1
#
_entry.id   AF-A0A7X7ME93-F1
#
_cell.length_a   1.000
_cell.length_b   1.000
_cell.length_c   1.000
_cell.angle_alpha   90.00
_cell.angle_beta   90.00
_cell.angle_gamma   90.00
#
_symmetry.space_group_name_H-M   'P 1'
#
loop_
_entity.id
_entity.type
_entity.pdbx_description
1 polymer ?
#
loop_
_entity_poly.entity_id
_entity_poly.type
_entity_poly.pdbx_seq_one_letter_code
_entity_poly.pdbx_strand_id
1 'polypeptide(L)'
;MKDLHGVNNAPVRPWKGAELPEFRDAGFPYVRTHDTARMWGGKHYVDIPNVFPDFDADENDPAAYDFAFTDAYLKPIVEAGAKPFYRLGVTIENYHRVKTYNIDPPKDFAKWARICEHIIRHYNEGWADGFRWGLEYWEIWCEPENPPLWQGTREQFYELYRITANHLKSCFPDIKVGGFGGCGFYAYDDPERAKDKFYYSFITWFEEFLDYVQAPATKAPLDFYSWHIYTDAIHGPERIITHAKYVRERLDAAGLTETESFLDEWNDCSDAWAGRGFETMKEMPGATTITAAICLMQHGPVDKAMYYDALPTRSYCGLFYYPSERVTPTYRALQCFNALYRLGTSTRVEAVGANLYALAARTPDGADKAFLFVNRRDEPVSFKPAIAGAEGDTFTLRLLDADHPETAVTGTFSPGDIVPLPAKSILLATTEAEPIPASSFNPAPPPPRPVPAPVQGAVEINFDNATGPVKPLHGINNPPVRPWKDAEQPELKEAGIPIVRTSDTSGEWGGTHYIDIPNLFPDFDADENDPASYDFAFTDGLLKAIVESGAAPLYRLGVTIEDYWEVKAYEIFPPKDPAKWARICEHIIRHYNAGWAGGFNWDIQYWEIWNGPESPSLWHGTRGQFFELYRITANHLKSCFPGIKVGGYGSCGFELHDDPDTQPHRKANSTWFEEFLGYIQAPATQAPLDFFSWHHYIEAPHGPERIAAHARHVRERLDAARLDKTEIILDEWNDCTDAWSGRSFDSMKEMPGATTAAAALCVMQMSAVDKAMYYDGQPGSRYGGLFYFPSGRVTPTYRAFQAFNALYRLGTAVRLRTEGAGLYACAARDGDRQAFLLVNRGEAEMRLRPALAGAAGAFQLRVLDASRRELAVSGSFRPGDELALPPQTILLATTDGAPVAAPAAEVRPTFNAAGLDNSGRKQPKSKKERT
;
A
#
# COMPACT_ATOMS: atom_id res chain seq x y z
N MET A 1 20.68 6.15 -28.55
CA MET A 1 19.45 6.55 -27.84
C MET A 1 19.87 6.78 -26.39
N LYS A 2 19.25 7.71 -25.66
CA LYS A 2 19.61 7.97 -24.25
C LYS A 2 18.84 7.03 -23.32
N ASP A 3 19.37 6.75 -22.14
CA ASP A 3 18.74 5.88 -21.14
C ASP A 3 17.64 6.66 -20.38
N LEU A 4 16.51 6.91 -21.05
CA LEU A 4 15.44 7.80 -20.55
C LEU A 4 14.21 7.07 -19.99
N HIS A 5 14.22 5.74 -20.06
CA HIS A 5 13.18 4.87 -19.48
C HIS A 5 13.72 4.03 -18.34
N GLY A 6 14.69 4.53 -17.57
CA GLY A 6 14.94 3.97 -16.25
C GLY A 6 13.74 4.19 -15.34
N VAL A 7 13.67 3.48 -14.22
CA VAL A 7 12.58 3.60 -13.24
C VAL A 7 13.14 3.68 -11.82
N ASN A 8 12.39 4.30 -10.92
CA ASN A 8 12.57 4.06 -9.50
C ASN A 8 11.81 2.78 -9.13
N ASN A 9 12.43 1.98 -8.26
CA ASN A 9 11.96 0.73 -7.71
C ASN A 9 11.41 -0.31 -8.72
N ALA A 10 10.80 -1.35 -8.18
CA ALA A 10 10.24 -2.50 -8.87
C ALA A 10 9.19 -3.15 -7.96
N PRO A 11 8.25 -3.93 -8.50
CA PRO A 11 7.37 -4.78 -7.70
C PRO A 11 8.16 -5.64 -6.70
N VAL A 12 7.75 -5.63 -5.44
CA VAL A 12 8.38 -6.40 -4.36
C VAL A 12 7.71 -7.76 -4.27
N ARG A 13 8.42 -8.81 -4.69
CA ARG A 13 7.94 -10.19 -4.72
C ARG A 13 8.95 -11.10 -4.01
N PRO A 14 9.03 -11.06 -2.66
CA PRO A 14 10.12 -11.68 -1.91
C PRO A 14 10.05 -13.22 -1.85
N TRP A 15 9.08 -13.86 -2.51
CA TRP A 15 9.01 -15.32 -2.61
C TRP A 15 10.03 -15.87 -3.61
N LYS A 16 10.56 -17.04 -3.27
CA LYS A 16 11.63 -17.72 -4.03
C LYS A 16 11.25 -17.93 -5.50
N GLY A 17 12.04 -17.36 -6.41
CA GLY A 17 11.90 -17.55 -7.86
C GLY A 17 10.95 -16.57 -8.56
N ALA A 18 10.61 -15.44 -7.93
CA ALA A 18 9.84 -14.39 -8.58
C ALA A 18 10.64 -13.73 -9.71
N GLU A 19 10.20 -13.91 -10.95
CA GLU A 19 10.71 -13.18 -12.11
C GLU A 19 10.01 -11.81 -12.23
N LEU A 20 10.65 -10.88 -12.95
CA LEU A 20 10.08 -9.60 -13.37
C LEU A 20 9.98 -9.55 -14.90
N PRO A 21 9.14 -10.39 -15.54
CA PRO A 21 9.02 -10.40 -16.99
C PRO A 21 8.57 -9.05 -17.54
N GLU A 22 7.76 -8.29 -16.81
CA GLU A 22 7.39 -6.91 -17.15
C GLU A 22 8.60 -5.97 -17.26
N PHE A 23 9.64 -6.14 -16.45
CA PHE A 23 10.85 -5.31 -16.53
C PHE A 23 11.69 -5.68 -17.75
N ARG A 24 11.81 -6.98 -18.02
CA ARG A 24 12.47 -7.51 -19.23
C ARG A 24 11.73 -7.04 -20.50
N ASP A 25 10.40 -7.12 -20.50
CA ASP A 25 9.56 -6.79 -21.65
C ASP A 25 9.54 -5.28 -21.92
N ALA A 26 9.58 -4.45 -20.88
CA ALA A 26 9.78 -3.00 -20.99
C ALA A 26 11.23 -2.61 -21.31
N GLY A 27 12.19 -3.50 -21.07
CA GLY A 27 13.62 -3.29 -21.34
C GLY A 27 14.21 -2.14 -20.54
N PHE A 28 13.82 -1.98 -19.28
CA PHE A 28 14.32 -0.90 -18.42
C PHE A 28 15.85 -1.02 -18.25
N PRO A 29 16.63 0.03 -18.53
CA PRO A 29 18.08 -0.03 -18.47
C PRO A 29 18.59 0.03 -17.02
N TYR A 30 17.88 0.78 -16.17
CA TYR A 30 18.26 1.02 -14.79
C TYR A 30 17.05 1.02 -13.86
N VAL A 31 17.31 0.59 -12.61
CA VAL A 31 16.36 0.69 -11.50
C VAL A 31 17.02 1.42 -10.35
N ARG A 32 16.58 2.65 -10.06
CA ARG A 32 17.03 3.44 -8.92
C ARG A 32 16.32 2.99 -7.64
N THR A 33 17.09 2.81 -6.57
CA THR A 33 16.64 2.23 -5.29
C THR A 33 16.33 3.29 -4.24
N HIS A 34 15.48 4.24 -4.58
CA HIS A 34 14.98 5.22 -3.62
C HIS A 34 13.59 4.82 -3.15
N ASP A 35 13.34 4.89 -1.83
CA ASP A 35 11.99 4.66 -1.31
C ASP A 35 11.48 3.21 -1.50
N THR A 36 12.39 2.24 -1.46
CA THR A 36 12.09 0.83 -1.73
C THR A 36 11.23 0.17 -0.65
N ALA A 37 10.17 -0.55 -1.07
CA ALA A 37 9.47 -1.59 -0.29
C ALA A 37 8.82 -1.21 1.07
N ARG A 38 8.33 0.02 1.25
CA ARG A 38 7.72 0.46 2.54
C ARG A 38 6.61 -0.42 3.12
N MET A 39 5.89 -1.21 2.32
CA MET A 39 4.93 -2.20 2.79
C MET A 39 5.56 -3.59 2.75
N TRP A 40 5.22 -4.47 3.70
CA TRP A 40 5.72 -5.85 3.74
C TRP A 40 7.25 -5.95 3.89
N GLY A 41 7.77 -5.36 4.97
CA GLY A 41 9.18 -5.48 5.34
C GLY A 41 10.01 -4.20 5.14
N GLY A 42 9.37 -3.02 5.08
CA GLY A 42 10.02 -1.72 4.85
C GLY A 42 11.17 -1.29 5.80
N LYS A 43 11.56 -2.15 6.75
CA LYS A 43 12.73 -2.03 7.64
C LYS A 43 13.96 -2.86 7.19
N HIS A 44 13.89 -3.57 6.07
CA HIS A 44 14.95 -4.53 5.69
C HIS A 44 15.58 -4.28 4.32
N TYR A 45 15.08 -3.31 3.54
CA TYR A 45 15.54 -3.06 2.18
C TYR A 45 16.41 -1.81 2.09
N VAL A 46 17.51 -1.89 1.31
CA VAL A 46 18.36 -0.85 0.69
C VAL A 46 18.96 0.22 1.62
N ASP A 47 18.18 0.80 2.51
CA ASP A 47 18.59 1.89 3.38
C ASP A 47 19.76 1.46 4.27
N ILE A 48 20.69 2.39 4.50
CA ILE A 48 21.90 2.09 5.27
C ILE A 48 21.58 1.56 6.68
N PRO A 49 20.64 2.14 7.45
CA PRO A 49 20.26 1.60 8.76
C PRO A 49 19.52 0.27 8.70
N ASN A 50 18.99 -0.14 7.55
CA ASN A 50 18.37 -1.46 7.38
C ASN A 50 19.43 -2.51 7.07
N VAL A 51 20.42 -2.16 6.24
CA VAL A 51 21.53 -3.04 5.85
C VAL A 51 22.60 -3.12 6.93
N PHE A 52 22.76 -2.09 7.76
CA PHE A 52 23.68 -2.06 8.91
C PHE A 52 22.93 -1.56 10.17
N PRO A 53 22.15 -2.44 10.84
CA PRO A 53 21.20 -2.04 11.88
C PRO A 53 21.80 -1.45 13.15
N ASP A 54 22.96 -1.95 13.56
CA ASP A 54 23.67 -1.45 14.74
C ASP A 54 24.87 -0.60 14.30
N PHE A 55 24.69 0.73 14.32
CA PHE A 55 25.78 1.65 13.95
C PHE A 55 27.01 1.52 14.86
N ASP A 56 26.91 0.94 16.07
CA ASP A 56 28.04 0.74 16.97
C ASP A 56 28.78 -0.59 16.75
N ALA A 57 28.23 -1.51 15.95
CA ALA A 57 28.90 -2.75 15.56
C ALA A 57 30.17 -2.51 14.73
N ASP A 58 31.07 -3.49 14.65
CA ASP A 58 32.27 -3.42 13.80
C ASP A 58 31.86 -3.47 12.33
N GLU A 59 32.12 -2.41 11.57
CA GLU A 59 31.79 -2.35 10.14
C GLU A 59 32.55 -3.40 9.31
N ASN A 60 33.60 -4.04 9.84
CA ASN A 60 34.33 -5.08 9.12
C ASN A 60 33.79 -6.50 9.36
N ASP A 61 32.84 -6.67 10.29
CA ASP A 61 32.21 -7.95 10.55
C ASP A 61 31.04 -8.18 9.57
N PRO A 62 31.11 -9.18 8.68
CA PRO A 62 29.98 -9.55 7.82
C PRO A 62 28.68 -9.81 8.58
N ALA A 63 28.74 -10.29 9.82
CA ALA A 63 27.55 -10.59 10.62
C ALA A 63 26.82 -9.33 11.13
N ALA A 64 27.45 -8.16 11.06
CA ALA A 64 26.83 -6.88 11.38
C ALA A 64 25.94 -6.34 10.24
N TYR A 65 25.96 -6.98 9.06
CA TYR A 65 25.18 -6.59 7.88
C TYR A 65 23.97 -7.50 7.66
N ASP A 66 22.89 -6.91 7.17
CA ASP A 66 21.69 -7.61 6.77
C ASP A 66 21.36 -7.38 5.28
N PHE A 67 21.92 -8.23 4.43
CA PHE A 67 21.70 -8.15 2.98
C PHE A 67 20.47 -8.91 2.48
N ALA A 68 19.86 -9.78 3.30
CA ALA A 68 18.93 -10.81 2.82
C ALA A 68 17.78 -10.27 1.95
N PHE A 69 17.15 -9.18 2.37
CA PHE A 69 16.04 -8.56 1.65
C PHE A 69 16.47 -7.71 0.48
N THR A 70 17.59 -6.98 0.64
CA THR A 70 18.17 -6.20 -0.46
C THR A 70 18.61 -7.13 -1.60
N ASP A 71 19.18 -8.28 -1.27
CA ASP A 71 19.59 -9.31 -2.25
C ASP A 71 18.38 -9.94 -2.95
N ALA A 72 17.37 -10.33 -2.17
CA ALA A 72 16.11 -10.87 -2.70
C ALA A 72 15.40 -9.87 -3.62
N TYR A 73 15.55 -8.57 -3.38
CA TYR A 73 14.97 -7.50 -4.18
C TYR A 73 15.79 -7.20 -5.46
N LEU A 74 17.12 -7.09 -5.35
CA LEU A 74 17.98 -6.70 -6.47
C LEU A 74 18.22 -7.84 -7.46
N LYS A 75 18.26 -9.09 -6.99
CA LYS A 75 18.50 -10.25 -7.85
C LYS A 75 17.53 -10.36 -9.03
N PRO A 76 16.18 -10.32 -8.86
CA PRO A 76 15.26 -10.41 -9.99
C PRO A 76 15.32 -9.19 -10.93
N ILE A 77 15.73 -8.02 -10.42
CA ILE A 77 15.99 -6.83 -11.25
C ILE A 77 17.15 -7.09 -12.22
N VAL A 78 18.26 -7.62 -11.69
CA VAL A 78 19.44 -7.98 -12.49
C VAL A 78 19.13 -9.12 -13.47
N GLU A 79 18.40 -10.14 -13.03
CA GLU A 79 17.97 -11.27 -13.88
C GLU A 79 17.02 -10.83 -15.01
N ALA A 80 16.22 -9.78 -14.81
CA ALA A 80 15.39 -9.17 -15.85
C ALA A 80 16.20 -8.32 -16.86
N GLY A 81 17.49 -8.08 -16.60
CA GLY A 81 18.40 -7.34 -17.48
C GLY A 81 18.55 -5.86 -17.15
N ALA A 82 17.92 -5.37 -16.08
CA ALA A 82 18.08 -3.98 -15.63
C ALA A 82 19.27 -3.87 -14.65
N LYS A 83 19.97 -2.73 -14.67
CA LYS A 83 21.07 -2.48 -13.74
C LYS A 83 20.59 -1.69 -12.51
N PRO A 84 20.81 -2.19 -11.29
CA PRO A 84 20.58 -1.38 -10.10
C PRO A 84 21.42 -0.10 -10.12
N PHE A 85 20.74 1.03 -9.91
CA PHE A 85 21.32 2.30 -9.52
C PHE A 85 21.12 2.40 -8.01
N TYR A 86 22.20 2.29 -7.24
CA TYR A 86 22.11 2.13 -5.79
C TYR A 86 22.16 3.48 -5.08
N ARG A 87 21.14 3.81 -4.29
CA ARG A 87 21.11 5.02 -3.46
C ARG A 87 21.60 4.70 -2.05
N LEU A 88 22.74 5.27 -1.69
CA LEU A 88 23.37 5.20 -0.37
C LEU A 88 22.77 6.27 0.53
N GLY A 89 21.74 5.92 1.29
CA GLY A 89 21.07 6.86 2.19
C GLY A 89 19.88 6.24 2.89
N VAL A 90 18.86 7.06 3.14
CA VAL A 90 17.62 6.66 3.83
C VAL A 90 16.37 7.07 3.04
N THR A 91 15.30 6.32 3.22
CA THR A 91 13.96 6.52 2.65
C THR A 91 13.28 7.71 3.32
N ILE A 92 12.42 8.47 2.61
CA ILE A 92 11.83 9.72 3.14
C ILE A 92 11.01 9.50 4.42
N GLU A 93 11.31 10.19 5.52
CA GLU A 93 10.48 10.17 6.73
C GLU A 93 9.44 11.27 6.69
N ASN A 94 8.41 11.05 5.87
CA ASN A 94 7.28 11.96 5.76
C ASN A 94 6.57 12.27 7.11
N TYR A 95 6.79 11.41 8.09
CA TYR A 95 6.29 11.50 9.45
C TYR A 95 7.26 12.17 10.43
N HIS A 96 8.38 12.74 9.97
CA HIS A 96 9.43 13.36 10.82
C HIS A 96 8.90 14.35 11.87
N ARG A 97 7.74 14.98 11.63
CA ARG A 97 7.09 15.90 12.58
C ARG A 97 6.51 15.19 13.81
N VAL A 98 6.24 13.89 13.71
CA VAL A 98 5.86 13.03 14.83
C VAL A 98 7.13 12.61 15.56
N LYS A 99 8.05 11.95 14.83
CA LYS A 99 9.35 11.51 15.32
C LYS A 99 10.26 11.21 14.14
N THR A 100 11.56 11.47 14.29
CA THR A 100 12.61 11.08 13.34
C THR A 100 13.32 9.83 13.82
N TYR A 101 13.72 8.96 12.90
CA TYR A 101 14.49 7.75 13.21
C TYR A 101 15.83 7.72 12.47
N ASN A 102 15.82 7.88 11.15
CA ASN A 102 16.96 7.58 10.28
C ASN A 102 17.48 8.79 9.49
N ILE A 103 16.81 9.95 9.57
CA ILE A 103 17.13 11.15 8.78
C ILE A 103 18.04 12.16 9.49
N ASP A 104 18.53 11.82 10.69
CA ASP A 104 19.55 12.59 11.38
C ASP A 104 20.94 12.32 10.76
N PRO A 105 21.86 13.31 10.75
CA PRO A 105 23.22 13.09 10.24
C PRO A 105 23.91 11.94 10.97
N PRO A 106 24.64 11.05 10.27
CA PRO A 106 25.39 9.99 10.92
C PRO A 106 26.36 10.56 11.96
N LYS A 107 26.47 9.92 13.12
CA LYS A 107 27.37 10.38 14.20
C LYS A 107 28.85 10.33 13.84
N ASP A 108 29.22 9.51 12.84
CA ASP A 108 30.56 9.41 12.27
C ASP A 108 30.48 9.21 10.74
N PHE A 109 30.79 10.26 9.99
CA PHE A 109 30.75 10.24 8.52
C PHE A 109 31.81 9.32 7.90
N ALA A 110 32.96 9.13 8.54
CA ALA A 110 34.00 8.25 8.03
C ALA A 110 33.61 6.78 8.22
N LYS A 111 33.00 6.43 9.36
CA LYS A 111 32.43 5.10 9.56
C LYS A 111 31.30 4.82 8.58
N TRP A 112 30.40 5.80 8.38
CA TRP A 112 29.32 5.68 7.39
C TRP A 112 29.88 5.41 5.97
N ALA A 113 30.94 6.12 5.55
CA ALA A 113 31.59 5.87 4.27
C ALA A 113 32.20 4.45 4.14
N ARG A 114 32.76 3.90 5.22
CA ARG A 114 33.25 2.51 5.25
C ARG A 114 32.12 1.48 5.23
N ILE A 115 30.97 1.81 5.84
CA ILE A 115 29.77 0.96 5.72
C ILE A 115 29.33 0.89 4.25
N CYS A 116 29.27 2.03 3.56
CA CYS A 116 28.98 2.08 2.13
C CYS A 116 30.01 1.33 1.28
N GLU A 117 31.29 1.38 1.64
CA GLU A 117 32.34 0.61 0.97
C GLU A 117 32.00 -0.89 0.98
N HIS A 118 31.63 -1.45 2.13
CA HIS A 118 31.31 -2.88 2.24
C HIS A 118 30.03 -3.28 1.52
N ILE A 119 29.03 -2.39 1.43
CA ILE A 119 27.85 -2.60 0.57
C ILE A 119 28.29 -2.70 -0.90
N ILE A 120 29.21 -1.85 -1.35
CA ILE A 120 29.75 -1.91 -2.72
C ILE A 120 30.54 -3.22 -2.93
N ARG A 121 31.38 -3.60 -1.97
CA ARG A 121 32.12 -4.89 -2.04
C ARG A 121 31.18 -6.09 -2.06
N HIS A 122 30.06 -6.02 -1.34
CA HIS A 122 29.05 -7.07 -1.37
C HIS A 122 28.52 -7.27 -2.80
N TYR A 123 28.10 -6.20 -3.49
CA TYR A 123 27.50 -6.33 -4.83
C TYR A 123 28.52 -6.45 -5.99
N ASN A 124 29.75 -5.98 -5.81
CA ASN A 124 30.75 -5.94 -6.89
C ASN A 124 31.92 -6.93 -6.71
N GLU A 125 32.25 -7.33 -5.49
CA GLU A 125 33.44 -8.12 -5.18
C GLU A 125 33.17 -9.46 -4.48
N GLY A 126 31.91 -9.75 -4.13
CA GLY A 126 31.50 -10.99 -3.46
C GLY A 126 31.79 -11.02 -1.96
N TRP A 127 31.94 -9.86 -1.31
CA TRP A 127 32.11 -9.78 0.14
C TRP A 127 30.83 -10.23 0.87
N ALA A 128 30.96 -10.86 2.05
CA ALA A 128 29.84 -11.36 2.85
C ALA A 128 28.82 -12.19 2.04
N ASP A 129 29.30 -13.21 1.32
CA ASP A 129 28.48 -14.08 0.45
C ASP A 129 27.71 -13.34 -0.67
N GLY A 130 28.22 -12.17 -1.08
CA GLY A 130 27.59 -11.32 -2.09
C GLY A 130 27.85 -11.70 -3.55
N PHE A 131 27.73 -10.70 -4.41
CA PHE A 131 27.66 -10.81 -5.86
C PHE A 131 28.84 -10.13 -6.56
N ARG A 132 28.89 -10.30 -7.89
CA ARG A 132 29.84 -9.64 -8.80
C ARG A 132 29.09 -9.03 -9.98
N TRP A 133 28.10 -8.20 -9.68
CA TRP A 133 27.22 -7.59 -10.68
C TRP A 133 27.85 -6.38 -11.39
N GLY A 134 28.86 -5.76 -10.79
CA GLY A 134 29.53 -4.62 -11.39
C GLY A 134 28.62 -3.40 -11.49
N LEU A 135 27.87 -3.11 -10.42
CA LEU A 135 27.01 -1.93 -10.31
C LEU A 135 27.85 -0.67 -10.48
N GLU A 136 27.44 0.15 -11.44
CA GLU A 136 28.20 1.31 -11.92
C GLU A 136 27.92 2.57 -11.09
N TYR A 137 26.65 2.84 -10.76
CA TYR A 137 26.20 4.11 -10.20
C TYR A 137 25.83 3.99 -8.72
N TRP A 138 26.45 4.85 -7.92
CA TRP A 138 26.25 4.94 -6.48
C TRP A 138 25.95 6.40 -6.11
N GLU A 139 24.72 6.64 -5.69
CA GLU A 139 24.25 7.97 -5.33
C GLU A 139 24.31 8.19 -3.82
N ILE A 140 24.93 9.29 -3.41
CA ILE A 140 25.04 9.66 -2.00
C ILE A 140 23.84 10.52 -1.63
N TRP A 141 22.94 9.92 -0.85
CA TRP A 141 21.72 10.51 -0.28
C TRP A 141 20.70 10.98 -1.32
N CYS A 142 19.51 11.36 -0.84
CA CYS A 142 18.43 11.96 -1.63
C CYS A 142 17.86 13.17 -0.88
N GLU A 143 17.63 14.30 -1.55
CA GLU A 143 16.95 15.50 -1.04
C GLU A 143 17.37 16.00 0.37
N PRO A 144 18.66 16.15 0.70
CA PRO A 144 19.09 16.70 1.99
C PRO A 144 18.59 18.14 2.25
N GLU A 145 18.14 18.86 1.23
CA GLU A 145 17.47 20.15 1.34
C GLU A 145 16.05 20.08 1.89
N ASN A 146 15.45 18.88 1.91
CA ASN A 146 14.08 18.66 2.33
C ASN A 146 14.06 18.07 3.75
N PRO A 147 13.44 18.75 4.75
CA PRO A 147 13.44 18.30 6.14
C PRO A 147 13.01 16.83 6.39
N PRO A 148 12.02 16.26 5.67
CA PRO A 148 11.68 14.84 5.77
C PRO A 148 12.81 13.85 5.40
N LEU A 149 13.91 14.29 4.80
CA LEU A 149 15.03 13.44 4.37
C LEU A 149 16.35 13.77 5.05
N TRP A 150 16.47 14.94 5.67
CA TRP A 150 17.67 15.34 6.41
C TRP A 150 17.35 16.39 7.47
N GLN A 151 17.75 16.11 8.72
CA GLN A 151 17.59 17.03 9.86
C GLN A 151 18.86 17.83 10.18
N GLY A 152 19.98 17.53 9.51
CA GLY A 152 21.23 18.24 9.71
C GLY A 152 21.28 19.60 9.02
N THR A 153 22.41 20.28 9.19
CA THR A 153 22.71 21.48 8.39
C THR A 153 23.18 21.10 6.98
N ARG A 154 23.14 22.08 6.09
CA ARG A 154 23.71 22.00 4.75
C ARG A 154 25.18 21.62 4.75
N GLU A 155 25.96 22.25 5.62
CA GLU A 155 27.40 22.01 5.72
C GLU A 155 27.70 20.59 6.22
N GLN A 156 26.87 20.05 7.12
CA GLN A 156 26.99 18.66 7.55
C GLN A 156 26.77 17.70 6.38
N PHE A 157 25.78 17.98 5.52
CA PHE A 157 25.55 17.16 4.35
C PHE A 157 26.70 17.26 3.34
N TYR A 158 27.18 18.47 3.03
CA TYR A 158 28.31 18.66 2.11
C TYR A 158 29.58 17.95 2.57
N GLU A 159 29.84 17.96 3.89
CA GLU A 159 30.95 17.24 4.48
C GLU A 159 30.76 15.71 4.41
N LEU A 160 29.54 15.20 4.65
CA LEU A 160 29.21 13.78 4.46
C LEU A 160 29.48 13.34 3.01
N TYR A 161 29.00 14.13 2.04
CA TYR A 161 29.25 13.88 0.62
C TYR A 161 30.74 13.84 0.32
N ARG A 162 31.49 14.87 0.74
CA ARG A 162 32.94 14.96 0.49
C ARG A 162 33.71 13.79 1.07
N ILE A 163 33.44 13.41 2.32
CA ILE A 163 34.13 12.29 2.99
C ILE A 163 33.82 10.99 2.25
N THR A 164 32.54 10.74 1.97
CA THR A 164 32.10 9.49 1.34
C THR A 164 32.62 9.38 -0.08
N ALA A 165 32.41 10.40 -0.92
CA ALA A 165 32.79 10.35 -2.33
C ALA A 165 34.30 10.16 -2.52
N ASN A 166 35.12 10.85 -1.71
CA ASN A 166 36.57 10.66 -1.74
C ASN A 166 37.00 9.27 -1.24
N HIS A 167 36.39 8.77 -0.16
CA HIS A 167 36.66 7.42 0.35
C HIS A 167 36.33 6.35 -0.70
N LEU A 168 35.14 6.42 -1.28
CA LEU A 168 34.66 5.47 -2.28
C LEU A 168 35.52 5.48 -3.55
N LYS A 169 35.87 6.65 -4.10
CA LYS A 169 36.76 6.73 -5.28
C LYS A 169 38.19 6.27 -5.00
N SER A 170 38.65 6.35 -3.75
CA SER A 170 39.96 5.79 -3.38
C SER A 170 39.95 4.26 -3.35
N CYS A 171 38.82 3.64 -2.97
CA CYS A 171 38.64 2.20 -2.93
C CYS A 171 38.31 1.62 -4.31
N PHE A 172 37.45 2.31 -5.06
CA PHE A 172 36.91 1.89 -6.34
C PHE A 172 37.03 3.03 -7.37
N PRO A 173 38.16 3.15 -8.08
CA PRO A 173 38.36 4.25 -9.04
C PRO A 173 37.35 4.26 -10.20
N ASP A 174 36.82 3.09 -10.57
CA ASP A 174 36.00 2.89 -11.77
C ASP A 174 34.50 3.11 -11.56
N ILE A 175 34.00 3.09 -10.32
CA ILE A 175 32.57 3.37 -10.06
C ILE A 175 32.26 4.84 -10.30
N LYS A 176 30.99 5.13 -10.57
CA LYS A 176 30.45 6.48 -10.70
C LYS A 176 29.79 6.89 -9.39
N VAL A 177 30.27 7.98 -8.80
CA VAL A 177 29.71 8.54 -7.55
C VAL A 177 29.11 9.91 -7.82
N GLY A 178 27.88 10.10 -7.36
CA GLY A 178 27.12 11.33 -7.59
C GLY A 178 26.08 11.55 -6.50
N GLY A 179 25.25 12.56 -6.69
CA GLY A 179 24.23 12.97 -5.72
C GLY A 179 23.81 14.41 -5.93
N PHE A 180 22.88 14.93 -5.13
CA PHE A 180 22.22 14.30 -3.99
C PHE A 180 20.73 14.07 -4.23
N GLY A 181 20.30 13.93 -5.48
CA GLY A 181 18.89 13.90 -5.85
C GLY A 181 18.19 15.19 -5.46
N GLY A 182 18.66 16.32 -6.01
CA GLY A 182 18.13 17.63 -5.64
C GLY A 182 16.70 17.87 -6.14
N CYS A 183 15.86 18.47 -5.29
CA CYS A 183 14.51 18.90 -5.64
C CYS A 183 14.51 19.91 -6.80
N GLY A 184 13.46 19.84 -7.61
CA GLY A 184 13.33 20.67 -8.81
C GLY A 184 13.46 22.17 -8.53
N PHE A 185 14.08 22.90 -9.45
CA PHE A 185 14.40 24.33 -9.34
C PHE A 185 13.18 25.22 -9.58
N TYR A 186 12.06 24.95 -8.90
CA TYR A 186 10.77 25.58 -9.17
C TYR A 186 10.80 27.11 -9.08
N ALA A 187 11.65 27.67 -8.23
CA ALA A 187 11.86 29.12 -8.11
C ALA A 187 12.55 29.76 -9.33
N TYR A 188 13.16 28.96 -10.22
CA TYR A 188 13.86 29.45 -11.41
C TYR A 188 12.89 29.92 -12.50
N ASP A 189 11.78 29.20 -12.69
CA ASP A 189 10.81 29.44 -13.76
C ASP A 189 9.41 29.83 -13.29
N ASP A 190 9.14 29.80 -11.97
CA ASP A 190 7.86 30.23 -11.38
C ASP A 190 8.07 31.42 -10.41
N PRO A 191 7.63 32.64 -10.80
CA PRO A 191 7.78 33.85 -9.99
C PRO A 191 7.07 33.80 -8.63
N GLU A 192 6.03 32.99 -8.46
CA GLU A 192 5.36 32.83 -7.16
C GLU A 192 6.17 31.91 -6.25
N ARG A 193 6.70 30.79 -6.79
CA ARG A 193 7.62 29.91 -6.04
C ARG A 193 8.92 30.63 -5.69
N ALA A 194 9.39 31.55 -6.52
CA ALA A 194 10.57 32.37 -6.23
C ALA A 194 10.45 33.25 -4.98
N LYS A 195 9.22 33.58 -4.54
CA LYS A 195 8.98 34.34 -3.31
C LYS A 195 9.06 33.46 -2.05
N ASP A 196 8.92 32.15 -2.21
CA ASP A 196 8.96 31.20 -1.12
C ASP A 196 10.42 30.78 -0.84
N LYS A 197 10.87 30.98 0.39
CA LYS A 197 12.24 30.69 0.81
C LYS A 197 12.58 29.21 0.69
N PHE A 198 11.61 28.31 0.86
CA PHE A 198 11.83 26.87 0.74
C PHE A 198 12.16 26.50 -0.70
N TYR A 199 11.32 26.90 -1.67
CA TYR A 199 11.56 26.63 -3.09
C TYR A 199 12.79 27.35 -3.63
N TYR A 200 13.07 28.57 -3.18
CA TYR A 200 14.29 29.28 -3.53
C TYR A 200 15.54 28.61 -2.96
N SER A 201 15.41 27.94 -1.81
CA SER A 201 16.57 27.29 -1.18
C SER A 201 17.16 26.19 -2.06
N PHE A 202 16.38 25.49 -2.89
CA PHE A 202 16.85 24.43 -3.78
C PHE A 202 17.93 24.92 -4.75
N ILE A 203 17.75 26.14 -5.29
CA ILE A 203 18.77 26.81 -6.11
C ILE A 203 20.05 27.03 -5.31
N THR A 204 19.93 27.59 -4.10
CA THR A 204 21.11 27.89 -3.26
C THR A 204 21.82 26.62 -2.76
N TRP A 205 21.08 25.54 -2.49
CA TRP A 205 21.65 24.24 -2.14
C TRP A 205 22.49 23.70 -3.30
N PHE A 206 21.95 23.70 -4.51
CA PHE A 206 22.69 23.24 -5.68
C PHE A 206 23.92 24.08 -5.99
N GLU A 207 23.77 25.41 -6.12
CA GLU A 207 24.89 26.28 -6.50
C GLU A 207 26.00 26.29 -5.45
N GLU A 208 25.67 26.36 -4.16
CA GLU A 208 26.67 26.31 -3.08
C GLU A 208 27.32 24.93 -2.93
N PHE A 209 26.61 23.85 -3.26
CA PHE A 209 27.19 22.51 -3.31
C PHE A 209 28.27 22.43 -4.39
N LEU A 210 28.01 22.95 -5.59
CA LEU A 210 29.01 23.01 -6.66
C LEU A 210 30.25 23.80 -6.24
N ASP A 211 30.05 24.97 -5.63
CA ASP A 211 31.16 25.77 -5.07
C ASP A 211 31.96 24.98 -4.02
N TYR A 212 31.27 24.27 -3.13
CA TYR A 212 31.89 23.47 -2.09
C TYR A 212 32.72 22.31 -2.65
N VAL A 213 32.19 21.50 -3.57
CA VAL A 213 32.93 20.33 -4.12
C VAL A 213 34.03 20.71 -5.11
N GLN A 214 34.03 21.95 -5.62
CA GLN A 214 35.10 22.48 -6.47
C GLN A 214 36.17 23.27 -5.71
N ALA A 215 35.84 23.79 -4.52
CA ALA A 215 36.80 24.57 -3.74
C ALA A 215 38.05 23.71 -3.37
N PRO A 216 39.28 24.26 -3.46
CA PRO A 216 40.49 23.47 -3.26
C PRO A 216 40.59 22.72 -1.92
N ALA A 217 40.01 23.28 -0.85
CA ALA A 217 40.06 22.69 0.49
C ALA A 217 39.06 21.54 0.68
N THR A 218 38.00 21.51 -0.13
CA THR A 218 36.85 20.62 0.02
C THR A 218 36.58 19.80 -1.24
N LYS A 219 37.56 19.76 -2.16
CA LYS A 219 37.44 19.10 -3.45
C LYS A 219 36.94 17.67 -3.31
N ALA A 220 35.90 17.34 -4.06
CA ALA A 220 35.30 16.01 -4.08
C ALA A 220 35.00 15.58 -5.53
N PRO A 221 35.04 14.27 -5.82
CA PRO A 221 34.60 13.75 -7.11
C PRO A 221 33.08 13.91 -7.25
N LEU A 222 32.62 14.30 -8.45
CA LEU A 222 31.22 14.38 -8.83
C LEU A 222 31.09 13.85 -10.26
N ASP A 223 30.93 12.52 -10.40
CA ASP A 223 30.81 11.87 -11.71
C ASP A 223 29.47 12.20 -12.39
N PHE A 224 28.40 12.33 -11.59
CA PHE A 224 27.08 12.78 -12.04
C PHE A 224 26.42 13.64 -10.94
N TYR A 225 25.57 14.58 -11.36
CA TYR A 225 24.65 15.29 -10.49
C TYR A 225 23.23 14.80 -10.75
N SER A 226 22.56 14.32 -9.70
CA SER A 226 21.18 13.86 -9.75
C SER A 226 20.22 14.92 -9.21
N TRP A 227 19.08 15.06 -9.88
CA TRP A 227 18.01 16.00 -9.55
C TRP A 227 16.69 15.50 -10.13
N HIS A 228 15.58 15.99 -9.61
CA HIS A 228 14.26 15.56 -10.07
C HIS A 228 13.24 16.67 -10.17
N ILE A 229 12.21 16.41 -10.96
CA ILE A 229 11.06 17.29 -11.09
C ILE A 229 9.83 16.48 -11.45
N TYR A 230 8.70 16.86 -10.88
CA TYR A 230 7.39 16.38 -11.27
C TYR A 230 6.68 17.45 -12.14
N THR A 231 5.88 17.04 -13.11
CA THR A 231 5.23 17.97 -14.06
C THR A 231 3.81 18.35 -13.65
N ASP A 232 3.43 19.61 -13.87
CA ASP A 232 2.14 20.19 -13.47
C ASP A 232 1.30 20.60 -14.68
N ALA A 233 0.01 20.85 -14.43
CA ALA A 233 -0.96 21.21 -15.46
C ALA A 233 -0.68 22.55 -16.15
N ILE A 234 0.13 23.43 -15.54
CA ILE A 234 0.42 24.78 -16.05
C ILE A 234 1.56 24.73 -17.06
N HIS A 235 2.65 24.04 -16.71
CA HIS A 235 3.90 24.03 -17.47
C HIS A 235 4.04 22.80 -18.37
N GLY A 236 3.41 21.68 -18.01
CA GLY A 236 3.53 20.43 -18.76
C GLY A 236 4.95 19.84 -18.78
N PRO A 237 5.23 18.91 -19.71
CA PRO A 237 6.51 18.24 -19.85
C PRO A 237 7.65 19.17 -20.30
N GLU A 238 7.35 20.33 -20.88
CA GLU A 238 8.33 21.34 -21.26
C GLU A 238 9.18 21.82 -20.08
N ARG A 239 8.61 21.80 -18.87
CA ARG A 239 9.29 22.23 -17.63
C ARG A 239 10.57 21.45 -17.36
N ILE A 240 10.58 20.16 -17.70
CA ILE A 240 11.73 19.27 -17.51
C ILE A 240 12.95 19.84 -18.26
N ILE A 241 12.77 20.30 -19.50
CA ILE A 241 13.88 20.82 -20.32
C ILE A 241 14.35 22.19 -19.83
N THR A 242 13.44 23.02 -19.31
CA THR A 242 13.81 24.29 -18.67
C THR A 242 14.78 24.05 -17.52
N HIS A 243 14.48 23.10 -16.63
CA HIS A 243 15.33 22.78 -15.47
C HIS A 243 16.61 22.06 -15.90
N ALA A 244 16.53 21.14 -16.85
CA ALA A 244 17.70 20.43 -17.35
C ALA A 244 18.76 21.37 -17.97
N LYS A 245 18.31 22.42 -18.69
CA LYS A 245 19.21 23.46 -19.21
C LYS A 245 19.87 24.25 -18.10
N TYR A 246 19.11 24.65 -17.09
CA TYR A 246 19.65 25.33 -15.92
C TYR A 246 20.75 24.50 -15.23
N VAL A 247 20.49 23.20 -14.98
CA VAL A 247 21.49 22.30 -14.39
C VAL A 247 22.75 22.23 -15.24
N ARG A 248 22.62 22.00 -16.55
CA ARG A 248 23.76 21.90 -17.47
C ARG A 248 24.59 23.18 -17.47
N GLU A 249 23.94 24.35 -17.56
CA GLU A 249 24.59 25.65 -17.53
C GLU A 249 25.38 25.89 -16.23
N ARG A 250 24.83 25.46 -15.07
CA ARG A 250 25.50 25.60 -13.78
C ARG A 250 26.68 24.66 -13.61
N LEU A 251 26.55 23.41 -14.03
CA LEU A 251 27.67 22.46 -14.04
C LEU A 251 28.81 22.96 -14.93
N ASP A 252 28.50 23.45 -16.13
CA ASP A 252 29.51 23.99 -17.05
C ASP A 252 30.20 25.23 -16.47
N ALA A 253 29.44 26.13 -15.83
CA ALA A 253 29.99 27.31 -15.17
C ALA A 253 30.91 26.97 -13.99
N ALA A 254 30.67 25.84 -13.31
CA ALA A 254 31.53 25.31 -12.25
C ALA A 254 32.75 24.51 -12.79
N GLY A 255 32.90 24.38 -14.12
CA GLY A 255 33.98 23.60 -14.74
C GLY A 255 33.74 22.10 -14.79
N LEU A 256 32.51 21.65 -14.54
CA LEU A 256 32.09 20.24 -14.49
C LEU A 256 31.48 19.79 -15.82
N THR A 257 32.17 20.04 -16.92
CA THR A 257 31.66 19.80 -18.29
C THR A 257 31.44 18.32 -18.61
N GLU A 258 32.14 17.42 -17.91
CA GLU A 258 32.03 15.97 -18.06
C GLU A 258 31.11 15.31 -17.03
N THR A 259 30.63 16.07 -16.03
CA THR A 259 29.68 15.55 -15.04
C THR A 259 28.32 15.33 -15.69
N GLU A 260 27.79 14.11 -15.60
CA GLU A 260 26.48 13.77 -16.18
C GLU A 260 25.32 14.43 -15.39
N SER A 261 24.22 14.74 -16.08
CA SER A 261 22.99 15.29 -15.50
C SER A 261 21.88 14.23 -15.50
N PHE A 262 21.56 13.70 -14.32
CA PHE A 262 20.57 12.63 -14.16
C PHE A 262 19.26 13.18 -13.62
N LEU A 263 18.18 12.95 -14.36
CA LEU A 263 16.82 13.17 -13.88
C LEU A 263 16.38 11.94 -13.07
N ASP A 264 16.73 11.90 -11.79
CA ASP A 264 16.67 10.69 -10.95
C ASP A 264 15.27 10.35 -10.43
N GLU A 265 14.32 11.28 -10.54
CA GLU A 265 12.89 11.07 -10.36
C GLU A 265 12.09 12.01 -11.28
N TRP A 266 11.02 11.51 -11.89
CA TRP A 266 10.05 12.35 -12.59
C TRP A 266 8.73 11.61 -12.84
N ASN A 267 7.62 12.36 -12.87
CA ASN A 267 6.28 11.85 -13.24
C ASN A 267 5.33 12.98 -13.66
N ASP A 268 4.16 12.63 -14.19
CA ASP A 268 3.01 13.52 -14.39
C ASP A 268 2.13 13.59 -13.14
N CYS A 269 2.25 14.68 -12.39
CA CYS A 269 1.44 14.94 -11.20
C CYS A 269 0.44 16.08 -11.41
N SER A 270 0.16 16.44 -12.67
CA SER A 270 -0.73 17.54 -13.05
C SER A 270 -2.09 17.48 -12.37
N ASP A 271 -2.70 16.30 -12.33
CA ASP A 271 -4.00 16.06 -11.71
C ASP A 271 -3.91 15.90 -10.20
N ALA A 272 -2.86 15.22 -9.71
CA ALA A 272 -2.62 15.02 -8.29
C ALA A 272 -2.50 16.37 -7.57
N TRP A 273 -1.73 17.30 -8.12
CA TRP A 273 -1.54 18.64 -7.56
C TRP A 273 -2.72 19.57 -7.75
N ALA A 274 -3.61 19.28 -8.69
CA ALA A 274 -4.90 19.93 -8.80
C ALA A 274 -5.97 19.32 -7.88
N GLY A 275 -5.60 18.39 -7.00
CA GLY A 275 -6.50 17.73 -6.06
C GLY A 275 -7.42 16.67 -6.68
N ARG A 276 -7.13 16.24 -7.92
CA ARG A 276 -7.89 15.19 -8.63
C ARG A 276 -7.36 13.77 -8.37
N GLY A 277 -6.24 13.64 -7.65
CA GLY A 277 -5.63 12.36 -7.29
C GLY A 277 -4.62 11.84 -8.31
N PHE A 278 -4.03 10.68 -8.02
CA PHE A 278 -2.91 10.11 -8.78
C PHE A 278 -3.34 9.19 -9.93
N GLU A 279 -4.63 8.83 -10.06
CA GLU A 279 -5.09 7.82 -11.03
C GLU A 279 -4.82 8.21 -12.49
N THR A 280 -4.92 9.49 -12.83
CA THR A 280 -4.76 9.97 -14.21
C THR A 280 -3.38 9.65 -14.80
N MET A 281 -2.34 9.51 -13.95
CA MET A 281 -0.99 9.18 -14.41
C MET A 281 -0.88 7.74 -14.96
N LYS A 282 -1.84 6.87 -14.63
CA LYS A 282 -1.93 5.51 -15.17
C LYS A 282 -2.56 5.49 -16.57
N GLU A 283 -3.39 6.48 -16.86
CA GLU A 283 -4.24 6.50 -18.06
C GLU A 283 -3.59 7.26 -19.23
N MET A 284 -4.27 7.33 -20.38
CA MET A 284 -3.77 7.98 -21.60
C MET A 284 -3.23 9.41 -21.42
N PRO A 285 -3.80 10.30 -20.57
CA PRO A 285 -3.19 11.59 -20.29
C PRO A 285 -1.77 11.45 -19.71
N GLY A 286 -1.58 10.58 -18.71
CA GLY A 286 -0.25 10.27 -18.16
C GLY A 286 0.68 9.67 -19.21
N ALA A 287 0.22 8.65 -19.94
CA ALA A 287 0.98 7.98 -21.00
C ALA A 287 1.50 8.96 -22.07
N THR A 288 0.64 9.87 -22.53
CA THR A 288 1.02 10.88 -23.53
C THR A 288 1.94 11.96 -22.96
N THR A 289 1.76 12.40 -21.71
CA THR A 289 2.67 13.34 -21.04
C THR A 289 4.07 12.75 -20.88
N ILE A 290 4.20 11.51 -20.40
CA ILE A 290 5.52 10.91 -20.18
C ILE A 290 6.25 10.64 -21.49
N THR A 291 5.53 10.27 -22.56
CA THR A 291 6.13 10.05 -23.87
C THR A 291 6.60 11.36 -24.47
N ALA A 292 5.84 12.44 -24.30
CA ALA A 292 6.27 13.79 -24.70
C ALA A 292 7.52 14.24 -23.94
N ALA A 293 7.58 14.00 -22.63
CA ALA A 293 8.77 14.28 -21.82
C ALA A 293 10.00 13.53 -22.34
N ILE A 294 9.86 12.25 -22.69
CA ILE A 294 10.96 11.46 -23.28
C ILE A 294 11.40 12.03 -24.63
N CYS A 295 10.48 12.39 -25.52
CA CYS A 295 10.82 13.05 -26.79
C CYS A 295 11.64 14.33 -26.57
N LEU A 296 11.25 15.13 -25.58
CA LEU A 296 11.96 16.36 -25.21
C LEU A 296 13.35 16.07 -24.64
N MET A 297 13.46 15.13 -23.70
CA MET A 297 14.72 14.77 -23.04
C MET A 297 15.74 14.15 -24.01
N GLN A 298 15.27 13.40 -25.00
CA GLN A 298 16.13 12.75 -26.01
C GLN A 298 16.96 13.75 -26.82
N HIS A 299 16.47 14.99 -26.95
CA HIS A 299 17.16 16.11 -27.59
C HIS A 299 17.58 17.23 -26.61
N GLY A 300 17.36 17.03 -25.31
CA GLY A 300 17.74 17.93 -24.24
C GLY A 300 19.06 17.52 -23.55
N PRO A 301 19.48 18.26 -22.51
CA PRO A 301 20.75 18.03 -21.81
C PRO A 301 20.66 16.99 -20.67
N VAL A 302 19.53 16.29 -20.52
CA VAL A 302 19.41 15.15 -19.60
C VAL A 302 20.21 13.97 -20.16
N ASP A 303 21.06 13.33 -19.37
CA ASP A 303 21.86 12.18 -19.79
C ASP A 303 21.15 10.85 -19.51
N LYS A 304 20.49 10.74 -18.36
CA LYS A 304 19.68 9.59 -17.94
C LYS A 304 18.44 10.05 -17.19
N ALA A 305 17.37 9.27 -17.22
CA ALA A 305 16.15 9.58 -16.49
C ALA A 305 15.52 8.33 -15.85
N MET A 306 14.99 8.49 -14.63
CA MET A 306 14.32 7.45 -13.86
C MET A 306 12.88 7.87 -13.53
N TYR A 307 11.90 7.20 -14.13
CA TYR A 307 10.48 7.44 -13.87
C TYR A 307 10.10 7.05 -12.43
N TYR A 308 9.39 7.92 -11.70
CA TYR A 308 8.94 7.65 -10.33
C TYR A 308 7.42 7.44 -10.30
N ASP A 309 6.86 6.24 -10.09
CA ASP A 309 7.51 5.00 -9.64
C ASP A 309 6.97 3.74 -10.36
N ALA A 310 7.71 2.64 -10.31
CA ALA A 310 7.35 1.29 -10.71
C ALA A 310 6.94 0.36 -9.56
N LEU A 311 6.89 0.82 -8.30
CA LEU A 311 6.40 0.03 -7.15
C LEU A 311 4.85 0.08 -7.02
N PRO A 312 4.09 -1.01 -7.27
CA PRO A 312 2.62 -0.96 -7.36
C PRO A 312 1.89 -0.42 -6.12
N THR A 313 2.48 -0.58 -4.94
CA THR A 313 1.93 -0.11 -3.65
C THR A 313 2.16 1.38 -3.39
N ARG A 314 2.72 2.14 -4.35
CA ARG A 314 2.95 3.59 -4.22
C ARG A 314 1.88 4.39 -4.91
N SER A 315 1.46 5.47 -4.28
CA SER A 315 0.56 6.46 -4.89
C SER A 315 1.11 7.03 -6.21
N TYR A 316 2.43 7.17 -6.33
CA TYR A 316 3.12 7.67 -7.53
C TYR A 316 3.32 6.60 -8.62
N CYS A 317 2.91 5.35 -8.40
CA CYS A 317 3.12 4.32 -9.39
C CYS A 317 2.19 4.52 -10.59
N GLY A 318 2.73 4.92 -11.74
CA GLY A 318 1.93 5.02 -12.97
C GLY A 318 1.92 3.76 -13.81
N LEU A 319 2.79 2.78 -13.53
CA LEU A 319 3.03 1.64 -14.43
C LEU A 319 2.09 0.44 -14.18
N PHE A 320 1.55 0.33 -12.97
CA PHE A 320 0.72 -0.80 -12.55
C PHE A 320 -0.55 -0.34 -11.84
N TYR A 321 -1.66 -1.04 -12.08
CA TYR A 321 -2.83 -1.00 -11.22
C TYR A 321 -2.56 -1.83 -9.94
N TYR A 322 -3.19 -1.47 -8.83
CA TYR A 322 -3.02 -2.20 -7.57
C TYR A 322 -4.39 -2.53 -6.95
N PRO A 323 -4.61 -3.76 -6.45
CA PRO A 323 -3.66 -4.86 -6.26
C PRO A 323 -3.46 -5.82 -7.45
N SER A 324 -4.11 -5.59 -8.61
CA SER A 324 -3.99 -6.52 -9.73
C SER A 324 -2.60 -6.62 -10.35
N GLU A 325 -1.73 -5.63 -10.16
CA GLU A 325 -0.43 -5.46 -10.84
C GLU A 325 -0.54 -5.48 -12.37
N ARG A 326 -1.75 -5.28 -12.92
CA ARG A 326 -1.97 -5.16 -14.35
C ARG A 326 -1.24 -3.93 -14.88
N VAL A 327 -0.62 -4.07 -16.05
CA VAL A 327 0.07 -2.97 -16.72
C VAL A 327 -0.90 -1.88 -17.19
N THR A 328 -0.44 -0.64 -17.14
CA THR A 328 -1.23 0.55 -17.51
C THR A 328 -0.89 1.06 -18.92
N PRO A 329 -1.71 1.94 -19.51
CA PRO A 329 -1.32 2.72 -20.68
C PRO A 329 0.07 3.39 -20.56
N THR A 330 0.42 3.91 -19.37
CA THR A 330 1.73 4.54 -19.12
C THR A 330 2.88 3.53 -19.20
N TYR A 331 2.70 2.29 -18.73
CA TYR A 331 3.68 1.22 -18.98
C TYR A 331 3.83 0.93 -20.47
N ARG A 332 2.72 0.86 -21.22
CA ARG A 332 2.74 0.62 -22.67
C ARG A 332 3.47 1.72 -23.44
N ALA A 333 3.36 2.97 -22.99
CA ALA A 333 4.13 4.08 -23.54
C ALA A 333 5.66 3.87 -23.42
N LEU A 334 6.14 3.35 -22.29
CA LEU A 334 7.56 3.01 -22.12
C LEU A 334 8.00 1.85 -23.02
N GLN A 335 7.12 0.86 -23.26
CA GLN A 335 7.39 -0.18 -24.25
C GLN A 335 7.50 0.37 -25.68
N CYS A 336 6.65 1.35 -26.05
CA CYS A 336 6.78 2.03 -27.33
C CYS A 336 8.13 2.76 -27.46
N PHE A 337 8.61 3.40 -26.40
CA PHE A 337 9.95 4.00 -26.41
C PHE A 337 11.07 2.96 -26.51
N ASN A 338 10.95 1.84 -25.79
CA ASN A 338 11.93 0.74 -25.83
C ASN A 338 12.12 0.20 -27.26
N ALA A 339 11.06 0.16 -28.07
CA ALA A 339 11.15 -0.22 -29.49
C ALA A 339 12.10 0.70 -30.28
N LEU A 340 12.11 2.01 -30.00
CA LEU A 340 13.08 2.94 -30.60
C LEU A 340 14.46 2.82 -29.93
N TYR A 341 14.50 2.62 -28.61
CA TYR A 341 15.74 2.51 -27.83
C TYR A 341 16.63 1.37 -28.35
N ARG A 342 16.05 0.19 -28.63
CA ARG A 342 16.75 -1.00 -29.16
C ARG A 342 17.45 -0.77 -30.50
N LEU A 343 16.98 0.17 -31.31
CA LEU A 343 17.63 0.52 -32.58
C LEU A 343 18.97 1.27 -32.36
N GLY A 344 19.16 1.90 -31.20
CA GLY A 344 20.45 2.45 -30.78
C GLY A 344 20.81 3.82 -31.35
N THR A 345 20.44 4.18 -32.59
CA THR A 345 20.80 5.48 -33.19
C THR A 345 19.60 6.42 -33.27
N SER A 346 19.64 7.54 -32.53
CA SER A 346 18.60 8.58 -32.64
C SER A 346 18.74 9.33 -33.97
N THR A 347 17.60 9.69 -34.57
CA THR A 347 17.54 10.51 -35.78
C THR A 347 16.99 11.90 -35.48
N ARG A 348 17.38 12.89 -36.28
CA ARG A 348 16.85 14.26 -36.17
C ARG A 348 15.35 14.27 -36.49
N VAL A 349 14.58 14.89 -35.62
CA VAL A 349 13.14 15.10 -35.80
C VAL A 349 12.81 16.56 -35.57
N GLU A 350 11.91 17.09 -36.38
CA GLU A 350 11.31 18.41 -36.20
C GLU A 350 9.79 18.26 -36.22
N ALA A 351 9.14 18.57 -35.09
CA ALA A 351 7.69 18.57 -34.97
C ALA A 351 7.20 20.02 -34.85
N VAL A 352 6.19 20.38 -35.65
CA VAL A 352 5.57 21.71 -35.61
C VAL A 352 4.10 21.56 -35.21
N GLY A 353 3.73 22.18 -34.10
CA GLY A 353 2.36 22.19 -33.59
C GLY A 353 2.33 22.01 -32.08
N ALA A 354 1.52 22.82 -31.40
CA ALA A 354 1.38 22.72 -29.95
C ALA A 354 0.92 21.31 -29.54
N ASN A 355 1.48 20.74 -28.47
CA ASN A 355 1.11 19.42 -27.94
C ASN A 355 1.26 18.24 -28.93
N LEU A 356 2.12 18.38 -29.94
CA LEU A 356 2.55 17.31 -30.83
C LEU A 356 4.04 17.07 -30.68
N TYR A 357 4.41 15.81 -30.44
CA TYR A 357 5.81 15.43 -30.22
C TYR A 357 6.14 14.24 -31.10
N ALA A 358 7.40 14.14 -31.47
CA ALA A 358 7.87 13.08 -32.34
C ALA A 358 9.29 12.67 -31.96
N LEU A 359 9.60 11.40 -32.18
CA LEU A 359 10.92 10.83 -32.00
C LEU A 359 11.18 9.78 -33.08
N ALA A 360 12.43 9.63 -33.51
CA ALA A 360 12.81 8.63 -34.49
C ALA A 360 14.16 7.99 -34.13
N ALA A 361 14.31 6.73 -34.52
CA ALA A 361 15.54 5.98 -34.36
C ALA A 361 15.76 5.00 -35.53
N ARG A 362 17.00 4.55 -35.69
CA ARG A 362 17.41 3.54 -36.67
C ARG A 362 18.55 2.68 -36.13
N THR A 363 18.72 1.50 -36.69
CA THR A 363 19.94 0.70 -36.49
C THR A 363 21.15 1.44 -37.04
N PRO A 364 22.37 1.18 -36.52
CA PRO A 364 23.60 1.81 -37.02
C PRO A 364 23.81 1.62 -38.54
N ASP A 365 23.44 0.47 -39.09
CA ASP A 365 23.47 0.16 -40.53
C ASP A 365 22.29 0.76 -41.33
N GLY A 366 21.25 1.24 -40.65
CA GLY A 366 20.06 1.85 -41.24
C GLY A 366 19.07 0.85 -41.85
N ALA A 367 19.24 -0.45 -41.61
CA ALA A 367 18.28 -1.47 -42.03
C ALA A 367 16.92 -1.23 -41.39
N ASP A 368 16.88 -1.16 -40.06
CA ASP A 368 15.65 -1.00 -39.31
C ASP A 368 15.47 0.43 -38.78
N LYS A 369 14.22 0.87 -38.81
CA LYS A 369 13.81 2.25 -38.53
C LYS A 369 12.51 2.24 -37.74
N ALA A 370 12.40 3.18 -36.81
CA ALA A 370 11.15 3.43 -36.12
C ALA A 370 10.94 4.92 -35.87
N PHE A 371 9.67 5.32 -35.82
CA PHE A 371 9.28 6.63 -35.35
C PHE A 371 8.06 6.55 -34.45
N LEU A 372 7.96 7.52 -33.55
CA LEU A 372 6.93 7.65 -32.54
C LEU A 372 6.28 9.03 -32.71
N PHE A 373 4.95 9.08 -32.76
CA PHE A 373 4.19 10.32 -32.71
C PHE A 373 3.30 10.35 -31.47
N VAL A 374 3.23 11.51 -30.82
CA VAL A 374 2.43 11.73 -29.61
C VAL A 374 1.48 12.88 -29.84
N ASN A 375 0.18 12.63 -29.67
CA ASN A 375 -0.85 13.67 -29.64
C ASN A 375 -1.39 13.86 -28.23
N ARG A 376 -0.97 14.94 -27.57
CA ARG A 376 -1.47 15.32 -26.23
C ARG A 376 -2.75 16.17 -26.28
N ARG A 377 -3.30 16.43 -27.46
CA ARG A 377 -4.49 17.27 -27.64
C ARG A 377 -5.77 16.50 -27.29
N ASP A 378 -6.85 17.25 -27.07
CA ASP A 378 -8.19 16.69 -26.89
C ASP A 378 -8.87 16.42 -28.25
N GLU A 379 -8.28 16.92 -29.34
CA GLU A 379 -8.71 16.71 -30.71
C GLU A 379 -7.77 15.78 -31.51
N PRO A 380 -8.32 15.00 -32.46
CA PRO A 380 -7.52 14.26 -33.42
C PRO A 380 -6.79 15.20 -34.38
N VAL A 381 -5.66 14.74 -34.91
CA VAL A 381 -4.90 15.46 -35.95
C VAL A 381 -4.58 14.52 -37.12
N SER A 382 -4.36 15.08 -38.29
CA SER A 382 -3.82 14.33 -39.42
C SER A 382 -2.75 15.16 -40.12
N PHE A 383 -1.64 14.53 -40.45
CA PHE A 383 -0.52 15.21 -41.11
C PHE A 383 0.25 14.24 -42.01
N LYS A 384 1.02 14.81 -42.94
CA LYS A 384 1.90 14.06 -43.82
C LYS A 384 3.35 14.27 -43.36
N PRO A 385 3.98 13.29 -42.69
CA PRO A 385 5.36 13.44 -42.24
C PRO A 385 6.32 13.47 -43.43
N ALA A 386 7.28 14.40 -43.40
CA ALA A 386 8.38 14.45 -44.36
C ALA A 386 9.54 13.60 -43.83
N ILE A 387 9.76 12.43 -44.44
CA ILE A 387 10.77 11.47 -43.99
C ILE A 387 11.81 11.31 -45.10
N ALA A 388 13.08 11.52 -44.77
CA ALA A 388 14.22 11.31 -45.67
C ALA A 388 14.99 10.05 -45.26
N GLY A 389 15.47 9.28 -46.23
CA GLY A 389 16.26 8.06 -45.97
C GLY A 389 15.42 6.85 -45.56
N ALA A 390 14.12 6.86 -45.88
CA ALA A 390 13.21 5.73 -45.73
C ALA A 390 12.45 5.42 -47.03
N GLU A 391 12.93 5.92 -48.17
CA GLU A 391 12.27 5.78 -49.46
C GLU A 391 12.11 4.30 -49.84
N GLY A 392 10.86 3.82 -49.89
CA GLY A 392 10.55 2.42 -50.19
C GLY A 392 10.33 1.52 -48.97
N ASP A 393 10.54 2.03 -47.76
CA ASP A 393 10.21 1.30 -46.53
C ASP A 393 8.70 1.24 -46.32
N THR A 394 8.23 0.14 -45.72
CA THR A 394 6.87 0.00 -45.20
C THR A 394 6.94 -0.16 -43.70
N PHE A 395 6.20 0.66 -42.98
CA PHE A 395 6.14 0.63 -41.52
C PHE A 395 4.85 -0.05 -41.05
N THR A 396 4.96 -0.85 -40.00
CA THR A 396 3.81 -1.35 -39.24
C THR A 396 3.38 -0.30 -38.22
N LEU A 397 2.13 0.12 -38.28
CA LEU A 397 1.55 1.08 -37.34
C LEU A 397 0.92 0.38 -36.14
N ARG A 398 1.31 0.79 -34.94
CA ARG A 398 0.72 0.38 -33.67
C ARG A 398 0.22 1.60 -32.92
N LEU A 399 -1.02 1.55 -32.48
CA LEU A 399 -1.71 2.67 -31.84
C LEU A 399 -1.99 2.34 -30.38
N LEU A 400 -1.64 3.27 -29.51
CA LEU A 400 -2.00 3.29 -28.10
C LEU A 400 -2.93 4.49 -27.84
N ASP A 401 -4.18 4.18 -27.53
CA ASP A 401 -5.23 5.12 -27.11
C ASP A 401 -6.25 4.39 -26.21
N ALA A 402 -7.35 5.06 -25.86
CA ALA A 402 -8.39 4.48 -25.00
C ALA A 402 -9.10 3.26 -25.61
N ASP A 403 -9.18 3.19 -26.94
CA ASP A 403 -9.81 2.08 -27.67
C ASP A 403 -8.82 0.94 -27.97
N HIS A 404 -7.51 1.23 -27.89
CA HIS A 404 -6.41 0.31 -28.17
C HIS A 404 -5.40 0.25 -26.99
N PRO A 405 -5.82 -0.13 -25.76
CA PRO A 405 -4.96 -0.11 -24.57
C PRO A 405 -3.79 -1.11 -24.62
N GLU A 406 -3.85 -2.09 -25.51
CA GLU A 406 -2.83 -3.12 -25.71
C GLU A 406 -1.86 -2.80 -26.87
N THR A 407 -1.86 -1.55 -27.37
CA THR A 407 -0.96 -1.10 -28.46
C THR A 407 -1.13 -1.94 -29.74
N ALA A 408 -2.37 -2.09 -30.18
CA ALA A 408 -2.74 -2.98 -31.29
C ALA A 408 -2.16 -2.49 -32.65
N VAL A 409 -1.90 -3.43 -33.55
CA VAL A 409 -1.56 -3.12 -34.95
C VAL A 409 -2.80 -2.58 -35.66
N THR A 410 -2.72 -1.35 -36.17
CA THR A 410 -3.86 -0.67 -36.81
C THR A 410 -3.70 -0.50 -38.31
N GLY A 411 -2.51 -0.73 -38.85
CA GLY A 411 -2.28 -0.70 -40.30
C GLY A 411 -0.82 -0.65 -40.69
N THR A 412 -0.57 -0.20 -41.91
CA THR A 412 0.77 0.06 -42.46
C THR A 412 0.88 1.50 -42.94
N PHE A 413 2.11 2.00 -43.05
CA PHE A 413 2.43 3.34 -43.51
C PHE A 413 3.61 3.29 -44.49
N SER A 414 3.48 4.00 -45.61
CA SER A 414 4.59 4.30 -46.52
C SER A 414 4.91 5.80 -46.49
N PRO A 415 6.19 6.20 -46.60
CA PRO A 415 6.54 7.61 -46.70
C PRO A 415 5.77 8.33 -47.81
N GLY A 416 5.03 9.37 -47.42
CA GLY A 416 4.12 10.09 -48.33
C GLY A 416 2.64 9.96 -47.96
N ASP A 417 2.28 8.98 -47.13
CA ASP A 417 0.92 8.79 -46.65
C ASP A 417 0.51 9.84 -45.60
N ILE A 418 -0.80 10.00 -45.41
CA ILE A 418 -1.36 10.81 -44.31
C ILE A 418 -1.47 9.92 -43.09
N VAL A 419 -0.95 10.39 -41.96
CA VAL A 419 -1.05 9.71 -40.66
C VAL A 419 -2.21 10.31 -39.87
N PRO A 420 -3.29 9.56 -39.60
CA PRO A 420 -4.29 9.96 -38.62
C PRO A 420 -3.76 9.66 -37.21
N LEU A 421 -3.88 10.63 -36.31
CA LEU A 421 -3.46 10.50 -34.93
C LEU A 421 -4.62 10.95 -34.02
N PRO A 422 -5.33 10.00 -33.37
CA PRO A 422 -6.44 10.31 -32.47
C PRO A 422 -6.07 11.27 -31.34
N ALA A 423 -7.07 11.84 -30.67
CA ALA A 423 -6.85 12.60 -29.44
C ALA A 423 -6.20 11.71 -28.38
N LYS A 424 -5.32 12.28 -27.54
CA LYS A 424 -4.62 11.57 -26.45
C LYS A 424 -4.07 10.20 -26.89
N SER A 425 -3.24 10.18 -27.93
CA SER A 425 -2.74 8.93 -28.52
C SER A 425 -1.23 8.94 -28.74
N ILE A 426 -0.68 7.73 -28.81
CA ILE A 426 0.70 7.45 -29.18
C ILE A 426 0.70 6.47 -30.35
N LEU A 427 1.36 6.84 -31.45
CA LEU A 427 1.51 5.98 -32.62
C LEU A 427 2.98 5.59 -32.77
N LEU A 428 3.25 4.29 -32.68
CA LEU A 428 4.55 3.70 -32.98
C LEU A 428 4.52 3.13 -34.41
N ALA A 429 5.53 3.47 -35.20
CA ALA A 429 5.75 2.91 -36.52
C ALA A 429 7.11 2.21 -36.58
N THR A 430 7.17 0.95 -37.01
CA THR A 430 8.41 0.16 -37.10
C THR A 430 8.56 -0.51 -38.46
N THR A 431 9.78 -0.61 -39.00
CA THR A 431 10.08 -1.46 -40.18
C THR A 431 10.15 -2.94 -39.81
N GLU A 432 10.55 -3.26 -38.57
CA GLU A 432 10.52 -4.63 -38.04
C GLU A 432 9.08 -5.12 -37.85
N ALA A 433 8.85 -6.38 -38.21
CA ALA A 433 7.60 -7.09 -37.99
C ALA A 433 7.48 -7.72 -36.58
N GLU A 434 8.53 -7.67 -35.75
CA GLU A 434 8.48 -8.26 -34.41
C GLU A 434 7.43 -7.54 -33.54
N PRO A 435 6.56 -8.29 -32.85
CA PRO A 435 5.56 -7.70 -31.98
C PRO A 435 6.23 -7.05 -30.76
N ILE A 436 5.69 -5.92 -30.29
CA ILE A 436 5.93 -5.49 -28.90
C ILE A 436 5.51 -6.67 -28.02
N PRO A 437 6.35 -7.16 -27.10
CA PRO A 437 6.00 -8.29 -26.25
C PRO A 437 4.66 -8.01 -25.57
N ALA A 438 3.69 -8.89 -25.81
CA ALA A 438 2.46 -8.90 -25.03
C ALA A 438 2.87 -9.05 -23.56
N SER A 439 2.28 -8.23 -22.68
CA SER A 439 2.57 -8.40 -21.25
C SER A 439 2.18 -9.82 -20.88
N SER A 440 3.14 -10.58 -20.35
CA SER A 440 2.89 -11.90 -19.76
C SER A 440 1.94 -11.83 -18.54
N PHE A 441 1.68 -10.61 -18.06
CA PHE A 441 0.90 -10.30 -16.88
C PHE A 441 -0.38 -9.50 -17.23
N ASN A 442 -1.35 -10.20 -17.82
CA ASN A 442 -2.69 -9.66 -18.10
C ASN A 442 -3.70 -10.81 -17.89
N PRO A 443 -4.35 -10.94 -16.71
CA PRO A 443 -5.43 -11.89 -16.57
C PRO A 443 -6.56 -11.48 -17.54
N ALA A 444 -6.97 -12.42 -18.40
CA ALA A 444 -8.04 -12.16 -19.35
C ALA A 444 -9.34 -11.79 -18.60
N PRO A 445 -10.07 -10.74 -19.01
CA PRO A 445 -11.38 -10.46 -18.44
C PRO A 445 -12.30 -11.67 -18.66
N PRO A 446 -13.13 -12.07 -17.67
CA PRO A 446 -14.05 -13.17 -17.85
C PRO A 446 -15.03 -12.84 -18.98
N PRO A 447 -15.38 -13.82 -19.84
CA PRO A 447 -16.32 -13.58 -20.93
C PRO A 447 -17.69 -13.16 -20.38
N PRO A 448 -18.38 -12.19 -21.02
CA PRO A 448 -19.73 -11.82 -20.63
C PRO A 448 -20.65 -13.04 -20.72
N ARG A 449 -21.30 -13.39 -19.61
CA ARG A 449 -22.26 -14.50 -19.58
C ARG A 449 -23.64 -14.02 -20.04
N PRO A 450 -24.42 -14.87 -20.74
CA PRO A 450 -25.79 -14.55 -21.10
C PRO A 450 -26.64 -14.32 -19.85
N VAL A 451 -27.53 -13.31 -19.90
CA VAL A 451 -28.42 -12.95 -18.80
C VAL A 451 -29.35 -14.13 -18.47
N PRO A 452 -29.26 -14.73 -17.28
CA PRO A 452 -30.14 -15.83 -16.87
C PRO A 452 -31.60 -15.37 -16.73
N ALA A 453 -32.55 -16.30 -16.89
CA ALA A 453 -33.96 -16.01 -16.65
C ALA A 453 -34.24 -15.66 -15.17
N PRO A 454 -35.24 -14.80 -14.87
CA PRO A 454 -35.59 -14.47 -13.49
C PRO A 454 -35.96 -15.69 -12.65
N VAL A 455 -35.56 -15.68 -11.37
CA VAL A 455 -35.82 -16.73 -10.38
C VAL A 455 -36.77 -16.24 -9.28
N GLN A 456 -37.45 -17.16 -8.60
CA GLN A 456 -38.33 -16.86 -7.48
C GLN A 456 -37.61 -17.11 -6.15
N GLY A 457 -37.79 -16.21 -5.18
CA GLY A 457 -37.35 -16.37 -3.79
C GLY A 457 -38.47 -16.04 -2.81
N ALA A 458 -38.29 -16.40 -1.54
CA ALA A 458 -39.23 -16.08 -0.46
C ALA A 458 -38.48 -15.56 0.77
N VAL A 459 -39.07 -14.56 1.44
CA VAL A 459 -38.58 -14.07 2.73
C VAL A 459 -39.77 -13.83 3.66
N GLU A 460 -39.65 -14.32 4.88
CA GLU A 460 -40.58 -14.10 5.99
C GLU A 460 -39.85 -13.33 7.08
N ILE A 461 -40.40 -12.19 7.52
CA ILE A 461 -39.84 -11.36 8.59
C ILE A 461 -40.95 -11.12 9.60
N ASN A 462 -40.65 -11.34 10.88
CA ASN A 462 -41.59 -11.11 11.98
C ASN A 462 -41.02 -10.09 12.95
N PHE A 463 -41.43 -8.83 12.80
CA PHE A 463 -40.99 -7.72 13.64
C PHE A 463 -41.49 -7.86 15.09
N ASP A 464 -42.57 -8.59 15.34
CA ASP A 464 -43.09 -8.84 16.69
C ASP A 464 -42.22 -9.83 17.49
N ASN A 465 -41.30 -10.55 16.82
CA ASN A 465 -40.46 -11.59 17.42
C ASN A 465 -38.98 -11.18 17.42
N ALA A 466 -38.51 -10.66 18.55
CA ALA A 466 -37.11 -10.30 18.76
C ALA A 466 -36.23 -11.55 18.99
N THR A 467 -35.07 -11.61 18.34
CA THR A 467 -34.11 -12.72 18.46
C THR A 467 -32.85 -12.37 19.25
N GLY A 468 -32.67 -11.10 19.61
CA GLY A 468 -31.51 -10.59 20.34
C GLY A 468 -31.04 -9.24 19.81
N PRO A 469 -29.84 -8.78 20.20
CA PRO A 469 -29.27 -7.57 19.64
C PRO A 469 -28.83 -7.78 18.18
N VAL A 470 -28.83 -6.71 17.39
CA VAL A 470 -28.03 -6.69 16.16
C VAL A 470 -26.56 -6.66 16.57
N LYS A 471 -25.80 -7.66 16.10
CA LYS A 471 -24.43 -7.89 16.54
C LYS A 471 -23.47 -6.91 15.83
N PRO A 472 -22.34 -6.51 16.46
CA PRO A 472 -21.34 -5.64 15.85
C PRO A 472 -20.45 -6.43 14.88
N LEU A 473 -21.01 -6.79 13.71
CA LEU A 473 -20.37 -7.68 12.73
C LEU A 473 -19.66 -6.94 11.59
N HIS A 474 -19.94 -5.66 11.43
CA HIS A 474 -19.30 -4.77 10.45
C HIS A 474 -18.09 -4.05 11.06
N GLY A 475 -17.35 -4.75 11.94
CA GLY A 475 -16.01 -4.33 12.35
C GLY A 475 -15.01 -4.54 11.22
N ILE A 476 -13.83 -3.92 11.34
CA ILE A 476 -12.75 -4.05 10.35
C ILE A 476 -11.43 -4.34 11.05
N ASN A 477 -10.51 -4.99 10.34
CA ASN A 477 -9.11 -4.80 10.63
C ASN A 477 -8.69 -3.45 10.07
N ASN A 478 -7.86 -2.74 10.85
CA ASN A 478 -7.17 -1.49 10.55
C ASN A 478 -7.97 -0.35 9.88
N PRO A 479 -7.85 0.89 10.35
CA PRO A 479 -8.41 2.03 9.63
C PRO A 479 -7.52 2.42 8.43
N PRO A 480 -8.01 3.27 7.51
CA PRO A 480 -7.14 4.00 6.60
C PRO A 480 -6.06 4.79 7.39
N VAL A 481 -4.78 4.49 7.16
CA VAL A 481 -3.68 5.19 7.84
C VAL A 481 -3.40 6.53 7.15
N ARG A 482 -3.44 7.63 7.92
CA ARG A 482 -3.26 9.01 7.43
C ARG A 482 -2.13 9.73 8.16
N PRO A 483 -1.55 10.79 7.58
CA PRO A 483 -0.65 11.67 8.30
C PRO A 483 -1.31 12.18 9.60
N TRP A 484 -0.55 12.24 10.70
CA TRP A 484 -1.04 12.60 12.04
C TRP A 484 -1.92 13.87 12.10
N LYS A 485 -1.62 14.87 11.27
CA LYS A 485 -2.38 16.14 11.20
C LYS A 485 -3.80 16.00 10.61
N ASP A 486 -4.05 14.90 9.90
CA ASP A 486 -5.30 14.58 9.20
C ASP A 486 -5.93 13.28 9.77
N ALA A 487 -5.60 12.94 11.03
CA ALA A 487 -5.94 11.67 11.68
C ALA A 487 -7.44 11.47 11.98
N GLU A 488 -8.33 12.38 11.56
CA GLU A 488 -9.76 12.09 11.61
C GLU A 488 -10.09 10.92 10.68
N GLN A 489 -11.01 10.06 11.14
CA GLN A 489 -11.50 8.90 10.40
C GLN A 489 -13.00 9.04 10.12
N PRO A 490 -13.41 10.05 9.32
CA PRO A 490 -14.82 10.30 9.04
C PRO A 490 -15.50 9.09 8.38
N GLU A 491 -14.76 8.29 7.63
CA GLU A 491 -15.25 7.08 6.96
C GLU A 491 -15.67 6.01 7.97
N LEU A 492 -14.92 5.84 9.07
CA LEU A 492 -15.33 4.90 10.13
C LEU A 492 -16.65 5.35 10.78
N LYS A 493 -16.78 6.65 11.02
CA LYS A 493 -18.00 7.23 11.59
C LYS A 493 -19.20 7.14 10.63
N GLU A 494 -18.98 7.37 9.35
CA GLU A 494 -20.01 7.32 8.30
C GLU A 494 -20.47 5.88 8.02
N ALA A 495 -19.55 4.91 7.97
CA ALA A 495 -19.88 3.49 7.93
C ALA A 495 -20.44 2.96 9.26
N GLY A 496 -20.22 3.68 10.36
CA GLY A 496 -20.63 3.29 11.70
C GLY A 496 -19.90 2.06 12.22
N ILE A 497 -18.60 1.95 11.92
CA ILE A 497 -17.75 0.84 12.32
C ILE A 497 -17.72 0.75 13.86
N PRO A 498 -18.15 -0.38 14.46
CA PRO A 498 -18.31 -0.49 15.90
C PRO A 498 -17.00 -0.85 16.61
N ILE A 499 -16.13 -1.58 15.91
CA ILE A 499 -14.88 -2.11 16.46
C ILE A 499 -13.82 -2.18 15.36
N VAL A 500 -12.58 -1.85 15.72
CA VAL A 500 -11.41 -1.93 14.84
C VAL A 500 -10.38 -2.83 15.50
N ARG A 501 -10.06 -3.94 14.85
CA ARG A 501 -8.92 -4.77 15.22
C ARG A 501 -7.65 -4.19 14.61
N THR A 502 -6.60 -4.12 15.40
CA THR A 502 -5.29 -3.66 14.93
C THR A 502 -4.40 -4.90 14.72
N SER A 503 -4.14 -5.28 13.47
CA SER A 503 -3.23 -6.37 13.11
C SER A 503 -2.60 -6.04 11.78
N ASP A 504 -1.30 -6.27 11.59
CA ASP A 504 -0.63 -5.96 10.32
C ASP A 504 -0.84 -4.50 9.88
N THR A 505 -0.86 -3.59 10.87
CA THR A 505 -1.07 -2.16 10.63
C THR A 505 0.16 -1.57 9.97
N SER A 506 0.01 -1.07 8.74
CA SER A 506 1.08 -0.49 7.93
C SER A 506 0.58 0.75 7.16
N GLY A 507 1.45 1.42 6.41
CA GLY A 507 1.05 2.57 5.60
C GLY A 507 2.20 3.42 5.10
N GLU A 508 1.93 4.27 4.10
CA GLU A 508 2.93 5.16 3.47
C GLU A 508 3.61 6.12 4.47
N TRP A 509 3.00 6.32 5.66
CA TRP A 509 3.35 7.36 6.65
C TRP A 509 3.88 6.81 7.99
N GLY A 510 4.49 5.62 7.98
CA GLY A 510 5.10 5.04 9.18
C GLY A 510 5.02 3.53 9.23
N GLY A 511 4.92 2.86 8.07
CA GLY A 511 4.47 1.48 7.87
C GLY A 511 5.18 0.34 8.60
N THR A 512 6.04 0.66 9.56
CA THR A 512 6.76 -0.27 10.43
C THR A 512 6.89 0.24 11.88
N HIS A 513 6.16 1.27 12.31
CA HIS A 513 6.27 1.87 13.66
C HIS A 513 4.98 1.78 14.49
N TYR A 514 3.97 1.02 14.04
CA TYR A 514 2.66 0.90 14.71
C TYR A 514 2.64 -0.20 15.79
N ILE A 515 1.44 -0.68 16.12
CA ILE A 515 1.04 -1.49 17.30
C ILE A 515 1.85 -2.75 17.63
N ASP A 516 2.77 -3.19 16.79
CA ASP A 516 3.54 -4.41 17.06
C ASP A 516 4.51 -4.21 18.21
N ILE A 517 4.65 -5.25 19.03
CA ILE A 517 5.47 -5.17 20.24
C ILE A 517 6.94 -4.82 19.94
N PRO A 518 7.60 -5.36 18.90
CA PRO A 518 8.96 -4.96 18.53
C PRO A 518 9.06 -3.50 18.04
N ASN A 519 7.96 -2.89 17.58
CA ASN A 519 7.97 -1.48 17.23
C ASN A 519 7.80 -0.60 18.48
N LEU A 520 6.94 -1.02 19.40
CA LEU A 520 6.68 -0.33 20.66
C LEU A 520 7.79 -0.52 21.70
N PHE A 521 8.53 -1.63 21.67
CA PHE A 521 9.60 -1.98 22.60
C PHE A 521 10.78 -2.57 21.79
N PRO A 522 11.55 -1.71 21.10
CA PRO A 522 12.51 -2.14 20.08
C PRO A 522 13.75 -2.84 20.63
N ASP A 523 14.14 -2.56 21.87
CA ASP A 523 15.22 -3.27 22.54
C ASP A 523 14.65 -4.22 23.61
N PHE A 524 14.55 -5.50 23.28
CA PHE A 524 14.02 -6.50 24.22
C PHE A 524 14.87 -6.64 25.49
N ASP A 525 16.13 -6.20 25.50
CA ASP A 525 17.01 -6.27 26.66
C ASP A 525 16.91 -5.02 27.57
N ALA A 526 16.26 -3.95 27.12
CA ALA A 526 16.00 -2.74 27.91
C ALA A 526 15.08 -2.98 29.12
N ASP A 527 15.05 -2.05 30.09
CA ASP A 527 14.17 -2.14 31.26
C ASP A 527 12.71 -1.89 30.85
N GLU A 528 11.85 -2.90 31.02
CA GLU A 528 10.42 -2.79 30.71
C GLU A 528 9.67 -1.79 31.60
N ASN A 529 10.25 -1.33 32.70
CA ASN A 529 9.61 -0.34 33.57
C ASN A 529 9.97 1.11 33.24
N ASP A 530 10.95 1.32 32.35
CA ASP A 530 11.35 2.66 31.91
C ASP A 530 10.48 3.08 30.72
N PRO A 531 9.67 4.16 30.83
CA PRO A 531 8.95 4.74 29.71
C PRO A 531 9.82 5.04 28.48
N ALA A 532 11.11 5.34 28.66
CA ALA A 532 12.02 5.64 27.56
C ALA A 532 12.37 4.43 26.69
N SER A 533 12.14 3.21 27.20
CA SER A 533 12.28 1.96 26.44
C SER A 533 11.14 1.74 25.44
N TYR A 534 10.09 2.57 25.49
CA TYR A 534 8.91 2.44 24.64
C TYR A 534 8.81 3.53 23.57
N ASP A 535 8.23 3.17 22.43
CA ASP A 535 7.93 4.10 21.34
C ASP A 535 6.44 4.12 20.97
N PHE A 536 5.66 4.92 21.67
CA PHE A 536 4.20 5.01 21.48
C PHE A 536 3.77 5.97 20.35
N ALA A 537 4.68 6.74 19.77
CA ALA A 537 4.33 7.95 19.01
C ALA A 537 3.36 7.71 17.84
N PHE A 538 3.51 6.61 17.10
CA PHE A 538 2.65 6.27 15.96
C PHE A 538 1.36 5.57 16.40
N THR A 539 1.48 4.62 17.32
CA THR A 539 0.36 3.85 17.84
C THR A 539 -0.66 4.74 18.56
N ASP A 540 -0.20 5.77 19.27
CA ASP A 540 -1.07 6.75 19.94
C ASP A 540 -1.97 7.48 18.95
N GLY A 541 -1.45 7.82 17.77
CA GLY A 541 -2.20 8.54 16.75
C GLY A 541 -3.25 7.69 16.09
N LEU A 542 -2.86 6.46 15.77
CA LEU A 542 -3.74 5.45 15.22
C LEU A 542 -4.91 5.16 16.17
N LEU A 543 -4.62 4.86 17.43
CA LEU A 543 -5.65 4.52 18.40
C LEU A 543 -6.51 5.72 18.77
N LYS A 544 -5.92 6.91 18.88
CA LYS A 544 -6.69 8.14 19.08
C LYS A 544 -7.69 8.35 17.95
N ALA A 545 -7.26 8.20 16.70
CA ALA A 545 -8.12 8.31 15.52
C ALA A 545 -9.31 7.32 15.55
N ILE A 546 -9.05 6.07 15.96
CA ILE A 546 -10.08 5.03 16.12
C ILE A 546 -11.08 5.40 17.24
N VAL A 547 -10.58 5.79 18.41
CA VAL A 547 -11.42 6.15 19.56
C VAL A 547 -12.26 7.39 19.26
N GLU A 548 -11.67 8.41 18.64
CA GLU A 548 -12.36 9.66 18.27
C GLU A 548 -13.40 9.46 17.16
N SER A 549 -13.27 8.41 16.34
CA SER A 549 -14.32 8.02 15.38
C SER A 549 -15.54 7.38 16.05
N GLY A 550 -15.40 6.98 17.32
CA GLY A 550 -16.41 6.24 18.09
C GLY A 550 -16.32 4.73 17.99
N ALA A 551 -15.27 4.19 17.36
CA ALA A 551 -15.05 2.75 17.29
C ALA A 551 -14.25 2.26 18.50
N ALA A 552 -14.56 1.06 19.00
CA ALA A 552 -13.78 0.43 20.04
C ALA A 552 -12.51 -0.22 19.46
N PRO A 553 -11.33 -0.07 20.08
CA PRO A 553 -10.16 -0.85 19.71
C PRO A 553 -10.28 -2.31 20.19
N LEU A 554 -9.93 -3.26 19.33
CA LEU A 554 -9.44 -4.59 19.69
C LEU A 554 -7.93 -4.58 19.45
N TYR A 555 -7.17 -4.62 20.53
CA TYR A 555 -5.72 -4.49 20.49
C TYR A 555 -5.08 -5.88 20.44
N ARG A 556 -4.28 -6.14 19.41
CA ARG A 556 -3.53 -7.39 19.27
C ARG A 556 -2.11 -7.23 19.82
N LEU A 557 -1.79 -8.05 20.80
CA LEU A 557 -0.50 -8.16 21.48
C LEU A 557 0.35 -9.24 20.80
N GLY A 558 1.12 -8.84 19.78
CA GLY A 558 2.01 -9.74 19.06
C GLY A 558 2.94 -9.00 18.10
N VAL A 559 3.33 -9.69 17.02
CA VAL A 559 4.13 -9.16 15.91
C VAL A 559 3.35 -9.15 14.59
N THR A 560 3.80 -8.40 13.60
CA THR A 560 3.23 -8.39 12.23
C THR A 560 3.59 -9.68 11.48
N ILE A 561 2.75 -10.08 10.53
CA ILE A 561 3.03 -11.17 9.60
C ILE A 561 4.32 -10.95 8.80
N GLU A 562 5.15 -11.99 8.72
CA GLU A 562 6.34 -12.02 7.87
C GLU A 562 6.09 -13.01 6.72
N ASP A 563 5.27 -12.61 5.74
CA ASP A 563 4.99 -13.39 4.51
C ASP A 563 6.25 -13.75 3.72
N TYR A 564 7.38 -13.13 4.05
CA TYR A 564 8.71 -13.28 3.48
C TYR A 564 9.66 -14.12 4.34
N TRP A 565 9.17 -14.83 5.36
CA TRP A 565 9.98 -15.63 6.29
C TRP A 565 10.94 -16.63 5.60
N GLU A 566 10.63 -17.07 4.38
CA GLU A 566 11.50 -17.93 3.57
C GLU A 566 12.79 -17.24 3.10
N VAL A 567 12.80 -15.90 3.02
CA VAL A 567 14.01 -15.10 2.81
C VAL A 567 14.78 -15.04 4.12
N LYS A 568 14.14 -14.48 5.15
CA LYS A 568 14.65 -14.41 6.53
C LYS A 568 13.51 -13.96 7.44
N ALA A 569 13.42 -14.56 8.62
CA ALA A 569 12.49 -14.18 9.67
C ALA A 569 13.18 -13.32 10.74
N TYR A 570 12.45 -12.39 11.37
CA TYR A 570 12.97 -11.49 12.42
C TYR A 570 12.19 -11.58 13.72
N GLU A 571 10.89 -11.32 13.67
CA GLU A 571 10.08 -11.04 14.86
C GLU A 571 9.13 -12.18 15.24
N ILE A 572 8.93 -13.14 14.33
CA ILE A 572 7.98 -14.27 14.52
C ILE A 572 8.55 -15.42 15.37
N PHE A 573 9.67 -15.21 16.08
CA PHE A 573 10.22 -16.20 17.00
C PHE A 573 9.55 -16.10 18.39
N PRO A 574 9.54 -17.20 19.18
CA PRO A 574 9.14 -17.11 20.57
C PRO A 574 9.99 -16.08 21.33
N PRO A 575 9.37 -15.24 22.17
CA PRO A 575 10.14 -14.29 22.97
C PRO A 575 11.11 -15.02 23.89
N LYS A 576 12.32 -14.47 24.04
CA LYS A 576 13.40 -15.05 24.88
C LYS A 576 12.94 -15.26 26.34
N ASP A 577 12.08 -14.37 26.84
CA ASP A 577 11.44 -14.45 28.15
C ASP A 577 9.92 -14.14 28.03
N PRO A 578 9.04 -15.16 28.05
CA PRO A 578 7.59 -14.97 28.01
C PRO A 578 7.02 -14.16 29.18
N ALA A 579 7.68 -14.16 30.35
CA ALA A 579 7.23 -13.37 31.49
C ALA A 579 7.58 -11.89 31.32
N LYS A 580 8.76 -11.58 30.77
CA LYS A 580 9.11 -10.20 30.37
C LYS A 580 8.16 -9.69 29.29
N TRP A 581 7.87 -10.50 28.28
CA TRP A 581 6.85 -10.21 27.28
C TRP A 581 5.50 -9.83 27.91
N ALA A 582 5.02 -10.62 28.87
CA ALA A 582 3.77 -10.32 29.58
C ALA A 582 3.80 -8.98 30.34
N ARG A 583 4.94 -8.61 30.94
CA ARG A 583 5.13 -7.31 31.60
C ARG A 583 5.20 -6.15 30.60
N ILE A 584 5.79 -6.37 29.43
CA ILE A 584 5.76 -5.38 28.34
C ILE A 584 4.30 -5.11 27.91
N CYS A 585 3.52 -6.17 27.70
CA CYS A 585 2.08 -6.06 27.41
C CYS A 585 1.31 -5.34 28.52
N GLU A 586 1.64 -5.59 29.80
CA GLU A 586 1.04 -4.87 30.93
C GLU A 586 1.25 -3.35 30.79
N HIS A 587 2.47 -2.90 30.51
CA HIS A 587 2.76 -1.47 30.40
C HIS A 587 2.10 -0.82 29.20
N ILE A 588 1.94 -1.54 28.08
CA ILE A 588 1.13 -1.08 26.94
C ILE A 588 -0.34 -0.87 27.37
N ILE A 589 -0.92 -1.79 28.14
CA ILE A 589 -2.27 -1.64 28.67
C ILE A 589 -2.34 -0.46 29.66
N ARG A 590 -1.35 -0.29 30.54
CA ARG A 590 -1.29 0.86 31.46
C ARG A 590 -1.17 2.18 30.70
N HIS A 591 -0.45 2.20 29.59
CA HIS A 591 -0.33 3.38 28.75
C HIS A 591 -1.72 3.80 28.24
N TYR A 592 -2.51 2.87 27.67
CA TYR A 592 -3.81 3.22 27.07
C TYR A 592 -4.99 3.30 28.05
N ASN A 593 -4.93 2.61 29.20
CA ASN A 593 -6.04 2.54 30.16
C ASN A 593 -5.78 3.23 31.50
N ALA A 594 -4.54 3.63 31.82
CA ALA A 594 -4.19 4.19 33.12
C ALA A 594 -3.25 5.41 33.07
N GLY A 595 -3.00 5.98 31.88
CA GLY A 595 -2.17 7.19 31.71
C GLY A 595 -0.68 7.01 31.97
N TRP A 596 -0.17 5.77 32.02
CA TRP A 596 1.26 5.52 32.21
C TRP A 596 2.09 6.07 31.03
N ALA A 597 3.32 6.52 31.29
CA ALA A 597 4.20 7.10 30.27
C ALA A 597 3.58 8.25 29.44
N GLY A 598 2.67 9.03 30.04
CA GLY A 598 1.99 10.12 29.33
C GLY A 598 0.83 9.67 28.44
N GLY A 599 0.34 8.44 28.62
CA GLY A 599 -0.73 7.86 27.81
C GLY A 599 -2.16 8.30 28.17
N PHE A 600 -3.10 7.39 27.94
CA PHE A 600 -4.54 7.64 27.86
C PHE A 600 -5.35 6.84 28.91
N ASN A 601 -6.67 7.07 28.91
CA ASN A 601 -7.65 6.38 29.75
C ASN A 601 -8.86 5.98 28.91
N TRP A 602 -8.65 5.18 27.86
CA TRP A 602 -9.68 4.84 26.88
C TRP A 602 -10.51 3.59 27.22
N ASP A 603 -10.16 2.89 28.30
CA ASP A 603 -10.86 1.68 28.76
C ASP A 603 -10.98 0.62 27.64
N ILE A 604 -9.90 0.40 26.89
CA ILE A 604 -9.82 -0.64 25.86
C ILE A 604 -10.08 -1.99 26.52
N GLN A 605 -11.14 -2.67 26.06
CA GLN A 605 -11.63 -3.90 26.67
C GLN A 605 -11.00 -5.17 26.11
N TYR A 606 -10.73 -5.23 24.80
CA TYR A 606 -10.33 -6.47 24.13
C TYR A 606 -8.84 -6.48 23.82
N TRP A 607 -8.14 -7.45 24.40
CA TRP A 607 -6.70 -7.68 24.22
C TRP A 607 -6.48 -9.08 23.72
N GLU A 608 -6.06 -9.20 22.47
CA GLU A 608 -5.82 -10.46 21.79
C GLU A 608 -4.36 -10.84 21.88
N ILE A 609 -4.05 -12.08 22.27
CA ILE A 609 -2.68 -12.56 22.34
C ILE A 609 -2.33 -13.25 21.03
N TRP A 610 -1.40 -12.63 20.29
CA TRP A 610 -0.84 -13.09 19.02
C TRP A 610 -1.86 -13.18 17.85
N ASN A 611 -1.35 -13.47 16.65
CA ASN A 611 -2.13 -13.73 15.44
C ASN A 611 -1.62 -15.01 14.76
N GLY A 612 -2.48 -15.98 14.48
CA GLY A 612 -2.20 -17.15 13.64
C GLY A 612 -0.90 -17.92 13.89
N PRO A 613 -0.55 -18.31 15.14
CA PRO A 613 0.67 -19.06 15.46
C PRO A 613 0.74 -20.46 14.83
N GLU A 614 -0.32 -20.89 14.15
CA GLU A 614 -0.39 -22.10 13.33
C GLU A 614 0.38 -21.95 12.01
N SER A 615 0.58 -20.71 11.53
CA SER A 615 1.29 -20.42 10.29
C SER A 615 2.77 -20.17 10.52
N PRO A 616 3.68 -20.71 9.67
CA PRO A 616 5.09 -20.37 9.71
C PRO A 616 5.35 -18.89 9.39
N SER A 617 4.46 -18.17 8.71
CA SER A 617 4.63 -16.71 8.50
C SER A 617 4.35 -15.86 9.75
N LEU A 618 3.87 -16.48 10.83
CA LEU A 618 3.41 -15.80 12.05
C LEU A 618 4.04 -16.37 13.32
N TRP A 619 4.60 -17.58 13.28
CA TRP A 619 5.26 -18.21 14.42
C TRP A 619 6.27 -19.27 13.99
N HIS A 620 7.53 -19.09 14.39
CA HIS A 620 8.64 -20.03 14.15
C HIS A 620 8.97 -20.92 15.37
N GLY A 621 8.17 -20.85 16.43
CA GLY A 621 8.32 -21.70 17.61
C GLY A 621 7.61 -23.04 17.51
N THR A 622 7.77 -23.84 18.55
CA THR A 622 6.92 -25.01 18.77
C THR A 622 5.54 -24.59 19.27
N ARG A 623 4.54 -25.47 19.08
CA ARG A 623 3.17 -25.28 19.61
C ARG A 623 3.16 -25.08 21.13
N GLY A 624 3.96 -25.89 21.83
CA GLY A 624 4.09 -25.81 23.29
C GLY A 624 4.67 -24.49 23.78
N GLN A 625 5.62 -23.90 23.06
CA GLN A 625 6.13 -22.56 23.37
C GLN A 625 5.04 -21.50 23.23
N PHE A 626 4.18 -21.61 22.21
CA PHE A 626 3.05 -20.68 22.05
C PHE A 626 2.02 -20.84 23.17
N PHE A 627 1.63 -22.08 23.48
CA PHE A 627 0.67 -22.36 24.57
C PHE A 627 1.16 -21.81 25.92
N GLU A 628 2.46 -21.94 26.18
CA GLU A 628 3.08 -21.41 27.39
C GLU A 628 3.12 -19.87 27.39
N LEU A 629 3.45 -19.24 26.26
CA LEU A 629 3.37 -17.79 26.10
C LEU A 629 1.96 -17.26 26.37
N TYR A 630 0.95 -17.90 25.77
CA TYR A 630 -0.45 -17.54 26.00
C TYR A 630 -0.82 -17.66 27.47
N ARG A 631 -0.51 -18.80 28.11
CA ARG A 631 -0.81 -19.05 29.52
C ARG A 631 -0.15 -18.02 30.44
N ILE A 632 1.14 -17.72 30.25
CA ILE A 632 1.87 -16.76 31.07
C ILE A 632 1.28 -15.36 30.89
N THR A 633 1.09 -14.93 29.64
CA THR A 633 0.58 -13.60 29.32
C THR A 633 -0.85 -13.41 29.83
N ALA A 634 -1.75 -14.33 29.52
CA ALA A 634 -3.16 -14.21 29.90
C ALA A 634 -3.38 -14.18 31.41
N ASN A 635 -2.68 -15.05 32.16
CA ASN A 635 -2.75 -15.06 33.63
C ASN A 635 -2.15 -13.79 34.24
N HIS A 636 -1.00 -13.32 33.74
CA HIS A 636 -0.38 -12.08 34.20
C HIS A 636 -1.32 -10.90 33.99
N LEU A 637 -1.84 -10.73 32.77
CA LEU A 637 -2.73 -9.63 32.42
C LEU A 637 -4.03 -9.65 33.23
N LYS A 638 -4.64 -10.82 33.47
CA LYS A 638 -5.83 -10.93 34.33
C LYS A 638 -5.55 -10.64 35.79
N SER A 639 -4.33 -10.92 36.27
CA SER A 639 -3.94 -10.56 37.64
C SER A 639 -3.81 -9.05 37.83
N CYS A 640 -3.31 -8.35 36.80
CA CYS A 640 -3.15 -6.89 36.81
C CYS A 640 -4.47 -6.16 36.53
N PHE A 641 -5.28 -6.70 35.62
CA PHE A 641 -6.51 -6.08 35.12
C PHE A 641 -7.66 -7.10 35.07
N PRO A 642 -8.37 -7.35 36.18
CA PRO A 642 -9.45 -8.35 36.20
C PRO A 642 -10.61 -8.03 35.24
N GLY A 643 -10.79 -6.76 34.88
CA GLY A 643 -11.91 -6.26 34.07
C GLY A 643 -11.75 -6.36 32.56
N ILE A 644 -10.52 -6.47 32.04
CA ILE A 644 -10.30 -6.59 30.59
C ILE A 644 -10.71 -7.98 30.09
N LYS A 645 -10.95 -8.10 28.79
CA LYS A 645 -11.12 -9.38 28.09
C LYS A 645 -9.80 -9.75 27.41
N VAL A 646 -9.29 -10.93 27.75
CA VAL A 646 -8.11 -11.53 27.13
C VAL A 646 -8.55 -12.75 26.33
N GLY A 647 -8.09 -12.82 25.10
CA GLY A 647 -8.47 -13.87 24.17
C GLY A 647 -7.42 -14.09 23.10
N GLY A 648 -7.77 -14.89 22.11
CA GLY A 648 -6.84 -15.28 21.05
C GLY A 648 -7.18 -16.63 20.45
N TYR A 649 -6.31 -17.17 19.61
CA TYR A 649 -5.01 -16.64 19.18
C TYR A 649 -5.02 -16.13 17.73
N GLY A 650 -6.20 -15.74 17.21
CA GLY A 650 -6.40 -15.47 15.79
C GLY A 650 -6.10 -16.71 14.95
N SER A 651 -6.80 -17.83 15.22
CA SER A 651 -6.51 -19.08 14.50
C SER A 651 -6.65 -18.90 12.99
N CYS A 652 -5.75 -19.51 12.21
CA CYS A 652 -5.77 -19.49 10.74
C CYS A 652 -6.94 -20.30 10.12
N GLY A 653 -7.92 -20.71 10.93
CA GLY A 653 -9.14 -21.40 10.51
C GLY A 653 -9.01 -22.92 10.57
N PHE A 654 -10.16 -23.60 10.50
CA PHE A 654 -10.31 -25.04 10.73
C PHE A 654 -11.11 -25.70 9.61
N GLU A 655 -10.91 -27.00 9.39
CA GLU A 655 -11.83 -27.80 8.55
C GLU A 655 -12.95 -28.46 9.36
N LEU A 656 -14.08 -28.68 8.69
CA LEU A 656 -15.15 -29.54 9.20
C LEU A 656 -14.83 -31.02 8.88
N HIS A 657 -15.20 -31.93 9.78
CA HIS A 657 -14.90 -33.36 9.66
C HIS A 657 -15.44 -34.05 8.39
N ASP A 658 -16.45 -33.47 7.74
CA ASP A 658 -17.18 -34.07 6.61
C ASP A 658 -16.81 -33.45 5.24
N ASP A 659 -15.76 -32.63 5.16
CA ASP A 659 -15.33 -32.01 3.90
C ASP A 659 -14.56 -33.01 3.01
N PRO A 660 -15.02 -33.31 1.79
CA PRO A 660 -14.33 -34.24 0.89
C PRO A 660 -12.99 -33.71 0.33
N ASP A 661 -12.74 -32.40 0.38
CA ASP A 661 -11.54 -31.75 -0.18
C ASP A 661 -10.64 -31.18 0.93
N THR A 662 -10.20 -32.05 1.86
CA THR A 662 -9.38 -31.63 3.01
C THR A 662 -8.01 -31.08 2.59
N GLN A 663 -7.75 -29.80 2.86
CA GLN A 663 -6.40 -29.25 2.78
C GLN A 663 -5.58 -29.68 4.02
N PRO A 664 -4.37 -30.26 3.85
CA PRO A 664 -3.58 -30.80 4.96
C PRO A 664 -3.29 -29.80 6.09
N HIS A 665 -3.07 -28.52 5.77
CA HIS A 665 -2.75 -27.49 6.76
C HIS A 665 -3.95 -27.16 7.66
N ARG A 666 -5.16 -27.04 7.12
CA ARG A 666 -6.35 -26.74 7.93
C ARG A 666 -6.75 -27.89 8.86
N LYS A 667 -6.45 -29.14 8.48
CA LYS A 667 -6.58 -30.30 9.40
C LYS A 667 -5.58 -30.23 10.56
N ALA A 668 -4.37 -29.73 10.30
CA ALA A 668 -3.39 -29.49 11.36
C ALA A 668 -3.87 -28.39 12.32
N ASN A 669 -4.50 -27.32 11.82
CA ASN A 669 -5.11 -26.27 12.64
C ASN A 669 -6.23 -26.82 13.54
N SER A 670 -7.12 -27.67 13.02
CA SER A 670 -8.18 -28.29 13.87
C SER A 670 -7.58 -29.08 15.04
N THR A 671 -6.43 -29.73 14.82
CA THR A 671 -5.70 -30.44 15.88
C THR A 671 -5.09 -29.46 16.88
N TRP A 672 -4.55 -28.34 16.39
CA TRP A 672 -3.97 -27.29 17.22
C TRP A 672 -5.00 -26.67 18.17
N PHE A 673 -6.20 -26.37 17.68
CA PHE A 673 -7.29 -25.82 18.50
C PHE A 673 -7.70 -26.76 19.64
N GLU A 674 -7.91 -28.05 19.34
CA GLU A 674 -8.27 -29.05 20.36
C GLU A 674 -7.15 -29.22 21.41
N GLU A 675 -5.89 -29.25 20.97
CA GLU A 675 -4.73 -29.31 21.88
C GLU A 675 -4.60 -28.04 22.74
N PHE A 676 -4.85 -26.86 22.17
CA PHE A 676 -4.85 -25.60 22.90
C PHE A 676 -5.93 -25.58 23.99
N LEU A 677 -7.17 -25.94 23.65
CA LEU A 677 -8.26 -26.04 24.62
C LEU A 677 -7.91 -27.04 25.74
N GLY A 678 -7.34 -28.20 25.37
CA GLY A 678 -6.85 -29.18 26.34
C GLY A 678 -5.77 -28.62 27.26
N TYR A 679 -4.82 -27.85 26.72
CA TYR A 679 -3.74 -27.22 27.49
C TYR A 679 -4.27 -26.20 28.50
N ILE A 680 -5.09 -25.24 28.07
CA ILE A 680 -5.57 -24.17 28.95
C ILE A 680 -6.61 -24.64 29.97
N GLN A 681 -7.19 -25.83 29.79
CA GLN A 681 -8.13 -26.44 30.75
C GLN A 681 -7.45 -27.42 31.71
N ALA A 682 -6.26 -27.93 31.39
CA ALA A 682 -5.55 -28.85 32.25
C ALA A 682 -5.19 -28.18 33.60
N PRO A 683 -5.34 -28.86 34.75
CA PRO A 683 -5.14 -28.26 36.06
C PRO A 683 -3.76 -27.62 36.29
N ALA A 684 -2.72 -28.14 35.63
CA ALA A 684 -1.35 -27.63 35.76
C ALA A 684 -1.10 -26.36 34.93
N THR A 685 -1.94 -26.09 33.92
CA THR A 685 -1.67 -25.10 32.87
C THR A 685 -2.87 -24.17 32.62
N GLN A 686 -3.76 -24.05 33.61
CA GLN A 686 -4.98 -23.26 33.50
C GLN A 686 -4.71 -21.82 33.03
N ALA A 687 -5.50 -21.35 32.06
CA ALA A 687 -5.44 -19.98 31.57
C ALA A 687 -6.86 -19.45 31.27
N PRO A 688 -7.09 -18.14 31.43
CA PRO A 688 -8.35 -17.50 31.06
C PRO A 688 -8.47 -17.41 29.53
N LEU A 689 -9.70 -17.56 29.02
CA LEU A 689 -10.06 -17.36 27.62
C LEU A 689 -11.44 -16.67 27.56
N ASP A 690 -11.48 -15.34 27.58
CA ASP A 690 -12.75 -14.58 27.53
C ASP A 690 -13.38 -14.58 26.14
N PHE A 691 -12.54 -14.64 25.11
CA PHE A 691 -12.95 -14.79 23.73
C PHE A 691 -11.97 -15.69 22.98
N PHE A 692 -12.48 -16.43 22.01
CA PHE A 692 -11.71 -17.18 21.05
C PHE A 692 -11.83 -16.49 19.69
N SER A 693 -10.69 -16.28 19.03
CA SER A 693 -10.61 -15.59 17.74
C SER A 693 -10.05 -16.47 16.62
N TRP A 694 -10.57 -16.29 15.41
CA TRP A 694 -10.29 -17.13 14.24
C TRP A 694 -10.60 -16.45 12.90
N HIS A 695 -9.92 -16.93 11.86
CA HIS A 695 -9.95 -16.38 10.51
C HIS A 695 -10.87 -17.20 9.59
N HIS A 696 -11.51 -16.54 8.64
CA HIS A 696 -12.24 -17.20 7.55
C HIS A 696 -12.27 -16.36 6.28
N TYR A 697 -11.70 -16.87 5.20
CA TYR A 697 -11.85 -16.26 3.88
C TYR A 697 -12.81 -17.09 3.03
N ILE A 698 -13.75 -16.41 2.40
CA ILE A 698 -14.73 -17.03 1.51
C ILE A 698 -14.02 -17.36 0.19
N GLU A 699 -14.09 -18.62 -0.23
CA GLU A 699 -13.37 -19.15 -1.39
C GLU A 699 -14.28 -20.00 -2.27
N ALA A 700 -14.02 -20.04 -3.58
CA ALA A 700 -14.77 -20.91 -4.48
C ALA A 700 -14.48 -22.41 -4.17
N PRO A 701 -15.47 -23.32 -4.25
CA PRO A 701 -16.88 -23.11 -4.62
C PRO A 701 -17.80 -22.76 -3.43
N HIS A 702 -17.26 -22.53 -2.23
CA HIS A 702 -18.03 -22.33 -1.02
C HIS A 702 -18.58 -20.90 -0.90
N GLY A 703 -19.75 -20.77 -0.28
CA GLY A 703 -20.37 -19.49 0.01
C GLY A 703 -20.17 -19.04 1.47
N PRO A 704 -20.67 -17.84 1.82
CA PRO A 704 -20.66 -17.29 3.17
C PRO A 704 -21.28 -18.20 4.24
N GLU A 705 -22.14 -19.14 3.87
CA GLU A 705 -22.76 -20.12 4.76
C GLU A 705 -21.72 -20.94 5.53
N ARG A 706 -20.53 -21.14 4.97
CA ARG A 706 -19.43 -21.87 5.62
C ARG A 706 -18.98 -21.19 6.92
N ILE A 707 -19.09 -19.87 7.03
CA ILE A 707 -18.81 -19.13 8.26
C ILE A 707 -19.70 -19.64 9.40
N ALA A 708 -21.01 -19.79 9.16
CA ALA A 708 -21.94 -20.26 10.19
C ALA A 708 -21.68 -21.72 10.60
N ALA A 709 -21.23 -22.56 9.66
CA ALA A 709 -20.86 -23.93 9.95
C ALA A 709 -19.60 -24.01 10.85
N HIS A 710 -18.57 -23.21 10.54
CA HIS A 710 -17.36 -23.13 11.36
C HIS A 710 -17.65 -22.53 12.75
N ALA A 711 -18.45 -21.45 12.81
CA ALA A 711 -18.84 -20.86 14.09
C ALA A 711 -19.62 -21.84 14.99
N ARG A 712 -20.46 -22.69 14.40
CA ARG A 712 -21.16 -23.77 15.14
C ARG A 712 -20.17 -24.78 15.69
N HIS A 713 -19.22 -25.22 14.87
CA HIS A 713 -18.18 -26.15 15.29
C HIS A 713 -17.37 -25.58 16.47
N VAL A 714 -16.91 -24.34 16.36
CA VAL A 714 -16.18 -23.64 17.44
C VAL A 714 -17.02 -23.59 18.72
N ARG A 715 -18.30 -23.22 18.63
CA ARG A 715 -19.22 -23.18 19.79
C ARG A 715 -19.33 -24.56 20.45
N GLU A 716 -19.55 -25.61 19.68
CA GLU A 716 -19.64 -27.00 20.18
C GLU A 716 -18.38 -27.43 20.94
N ARG A 717 -17.19 -27.05 20.45
CA ARG A 717 -15.90 -27.38 21.10
C ARG A 717 -15.64 -26.58 22.36
N LEU A 718 -15.93 -25.28 22.35
CA LEU A 718 -15.85 -24.46 23.55
C LEU A 718 -16.83 -24.98 24.64
N ASP A 719 -18.04 -25.36 24.26
CA ASP A 719 -19.02 -25.93 25.21
C ASP A 719 -18.53 -27.27 25.79
N ALA A 720 -17.97 -28.15 24.96
CA ALA A 720 -17.37 -29.41 25.40
C ALA A 720 -16.19 -29.19 26.37
N ALA A 721 -15.43 -28.11 26.17
CA ALA A 721 -14.34 -27.67 27.04
C ALA A 721 -14.80 -26.86 28.27
N ARG A 722 -16.12 -26.71 28.51
CA ARG A 722 -16.73 -25.94 29.62
C ARG A 722 -16.40 -24.43 29.56
N LEU A 723 -16.34 -23.90 28.35
CA LEU A 723 -16.09 -22.50 28.01
C LEU A 723 -17.34 -21.87 27.38
N ASP A 724 -18.53 -22.17 27.92
CA ASP A 724 -19.86 -21.74 27.42
C ASP A 724 -20.04 -20.21 27.38
N LYS A 725 -19.22 -19.47 28.12
CA LYS A 725 -19.23 -18.00 28.18
C LYS A 725 -18.19 -17.32 27.30
N THR A 726 -17.28 -18.07 26.70
CA THR A 726 -16.24 -17.54 25.81
C THR A 726 -16.90 -17.02 24.53
N GLU A 727 -16.65 -15.76 24.20
CA GLU A 727 -17.15 -15.15 22.96
C GLU A 727 -16.44 -15.74 21.73
N ILE A 728 -17.11 -15.76 20.58
CA ILE A 728 -16.54 -16.18 19.30
C ILE A 728 -16.36 -14.93 18.43
N ILE A 729 -15.11 -14.53 18.23
CA ILE A 729 -14.74 -13.38 17.39
C ILE A 729 -14.19 -13.91 16.06
N LEU A 730 -14.83 -13.56 14.95
CA LEU A 730 -14.25 -13.78 13.63
C LEU A 730 -13.34 -12.58 13.31
N ASP A 731 -12.10 -12.64 13.76
CA ASP A 731 -11.17 -11.51 13.80
C ASP A 731 -10.52 -11.20 12.46
N GLU A 732 -10.61 -12.10 11.47
CA GLU A 732 -10.32 -11.81 10.07
C GLU A 732 -11.27 -12.54 9.12
N TRP A 733 -11.92 -11.79 8.21
CA TRP A 733 -12.65 -12.38 7.10
C TRP A 733 -12.70 -11.49 5.86
N ASN A 734 -12.75 -12.08 4.67
CA ASN A 734 -12.96 -11.38 3.40
C ASN A 734 -13.48 -12.33 2.30
N ASP A 735 -13.93 -11.76 1.18
CA ASP A 735 -14.20 -12.46 -0.08
C ASP A 735 -12.90 -12.64 -0.88
N CYS A 736 -12.36 -13.85 -0.90
CA CYS A 736 -11.20 -14.24 -1.69
C CYS A 736 -11.55 -15.19 -2.84
N THR A 737 -12.84 -15.26 -3.21
CA THR A 737 -13.38 -16.18 -4.23
C THR A 737 -12.64 -16.06 -5.56
N ASP A 738 -12.40 -14.82 -6.02
CA ASP A 738 -11.66 -14.58 -7.26
C ASP A 738 -10.15 -14.50 -7.05
N ALA A 739 -9.70 -13.91 -5.93
CA ALA A 739 -8.28 -13.73 -5.61
C ALA A 739 -7.51 -15.05 -5.66
N TRP A 740 -8.04 -16.09 -5.02
CA TRP A 740 -7.40 -17.41 -4.98
C TRP A 740 -7.65 -18.25 -6.24
N SER A 741 -8.53 -17.78 -7.14
CA SER A 741 -8.71 -18.34 -8.47
C SER A 741 -7.82 -17.69 -9.54
N GLY A 742 -6.92 -16.78 -9.14
CA GLY A 742 -6.01 -16.04 -10.03
C GLY A 742 -6.67 -14.85 -10.76
N ARG A 743 -7.88 -14.46 -10.36
CA ARG A 743 -8.68 -13.40 -11.03
C ARG A 743 -8.63 -12.04 -10.31
N SER A 744 -7.52 -11.72 -9.66
CA SER A 744 -7.26 -10.49 -8.88
C SER A 744 -8.07 -10.35 -7.58
N PHE A 745 -7.56 -9.52 -6.67
CA PHE A 745 -8.25 -9.04 -5.48
C PHE A 745 -9.29 -7.95 -5.79
N ASP A 746 -9.34 -7.41 -7.01
CA ASP A 746 -10.22 -6.28 -7.36
C ASP A 746 -11.72 -6.56 -7.20
N SER A 747 -12.17 -7.81 -7.36
CA SER A 747 -13.61 -8.11 -7.29
C SER A 747 -14.22 -7.88 -5.90
N MET A 748 -13.40 -7.92 -4.84
CA MET A 748 -13.83 -7.60 -3.48
C MET A 748 -14.24 -6.13 -3.31
N LYS A 749 -13.79 -5.25 -4.21
CA LYS A 749 -14.14 -3.82 -4.24
C LYS A 749 -15.41 -3.56 -5.05
N GLU A 750 -15.84 -4.50 -5.86
CA GLU A 750 -16.97 -4.33 -6.79
C GLU A 750 -18.24 -5.02 -6.27
N MET A 751 -19.32 -5.01 -7.06
CA MET A 751 -20.60 -5.59 -6.64
C MET A 751 -20.54 -7.05 -6.16
N PRO A 752 -19.73 -7.95 -6.76
CA PRO A 752 -19.56 -9.31 -6.21
C PRO A 752 -19.04 -9.29 -4.77
N GLY A 753 -18.00 -8.51 -4.48
CA GLY A 753 -17.49 -8.33 -3.12
C GLY A 753 -18.53 -7.71 -2.18
N ALA A 754 -19.26 -6.69 -2.64
CA ALA A 754 -20.28 -6.02 -1.85
C ALA A 754 -21.41 -6.98 -1.44
N THR A 755 -21.95 -7.76 -2.38
CA THR A 755 -23.01 -8.73 -2.11
C THR A 755 -22.51 -9.90 -1.28
N THR A 756 -21.29 -10.38 -1.49
CA THR A 756 -20.67 -11.39 -0.61
C THR A 756 -20.52 -10.87 0.81
N ALA A 757 -20.03 -9.65 1.02
CA ALA A 757 -19.90 -9.03 2.33
C ALA A 757 -21.26 -8.86 3.03
N ALA A 758 -22.26 -8.33 2.32
CA ALA A 758 -23.61 -8.19 2.87
C ALA A 758 -24.25 -9.55 3.21
N ALA A 759 -24.03 -10.57 2.38
CA ALA A 759 -24.50 -11.94 2.64
C ALA A 759 -23.80 -12.54 3.87
N ALA A 760 -22.48 -12.36 4.01
CA ALA A 760 -21.70 -12.82 5.16
C ALA A 760 -22.19 -12.17 6.46
N LEU A 761 -22.42 -10.85 6.46
CA LEU A 761 -23.02 -10.14 7.60
C LEU A 761 -24.40 -10.72 7.98
N CYS A 762 -25.24 -11.03 6.98
CA CYS A 762 -26.52 -11.68 7.21
C CYS A 762 -26.38 -13.08 7.85
N VAL A 763 -25.45 -13.88 7.35
CA VAL A 763 -25.18 -15.23 7.86
C VAL A 763 -24.64 -15.17 9.29
N MET A 764 -23.68 -14.28 9.57
CA MET A 764 -23.07 -14.13 10.88
C MET A 764 -24.07 -13.69 11.96
N GLN A 765 -25.00 -12.80 11.61
CA GLN A 765 -26.07 -12.35 12.53
C GLN A 765 -26.90 -13.53 13.07
N MET A 766 -27.09 -14.56 12.26
CA MET A 766 -27.86 -15.77 12.60
C MET A 766 -27.00 -16.92 13.15
N SER A 767 -25.67 -16.73 13.26
CA SER A 767 -24.71 -17.75 13.69
C SER A 767 -24.26 -17.58 15.14
N ALA A 768 -23.28 -18.38 15.58
CA ALA A 768 -22.63 -18.24 16.89
C ALA A 768 -21.54 -17.15 16.95
N VAL A 769 -21.22 -16.47 15.83
CA VAL A 769 -20.27 -15.34 15.82
C VAL A 769 -20.83 -14.18 16.64
N ASP A 770 -20.02 -13.63 17.56
CA ASP A 770 -20.38 -12.50 18.42
C ASP A 770 -19.91 -11.16 17.83
N LYS A 771 -18.73 -11.15 17.21
CA LYS A 771 -18.09 -9.99 16.57
C LYS A 771 -17.35 -10.44 15.33
N ALA A 772 -17.22 -9.56 14.34
CA ALA A 772 -16.50 -9.88 13.11
C ALA A 772 -15.75 -8.69 12.52
N MET A 773 -14.55 -8.94 12.02
CA MET A 773 -13.58 -7.94 11.57
C MET A 773 -13.19 -8.25 10.12
N TYR A 774 -13.69 -7.42 9.21
CA TYR A 774 -13.38 -7.54 7.79
C TYR A 774 -11.93 -7.16 7.52
N TYR A 775 -11.18 -8.05 6.88
CA TYR A 775 -9.78 -7.83 6.52
C TYR A 775 -9.70 -7.38 5.05
N ASP A 776 -9.51 -6.12 4.71
CA ASP A 776 -8.97 -5.07 5.55
C ASP A 776 -9.47 -3.65 5.19
N GLY A 777 -9.33 -2.71 6.13
CA GLY A 777 -9.71 -1.30 5.98
C GLY A 777 -8.59 -0.38 5.49
N GLN A 778 -7.37 -0.87 5.27
CA GLN A 778 -6.27 -0.08 4.73
C GLN A 778 -6.36 -0.01 3.19
N PRO A 779 -6.41 1.19 2.56
CA PRO A 779 -6.45 1.31 1.11
C PRO A 779 -5.25 0.62 0.41
N GLY A 780 -4.06 0.70 1.02
CA GLY A 780 -2.83 0.10 0.48
C GLY A 780 -2.72 -1.42 0.68
N SER A 781 -3.61 -2.05 1.44
CA SER A 781 -3.61 -3.50 1.60
C SER A 781 -4.13 -4.18 0.34
N ARG A 782 -3.53 -5.31 -0.07
CA ARG A 782 -4.08 -6.13 -1.16
C ARG A 782 -5.46 -6.70 -0.83
N TYR A 783 -5.77 -6.82 0.46
CA TYR A 783 -7.08 -7.23 1.00
C TYR A 783 -8.01 -6.02 1.26
N GLY A 784 -7.58 -4.80 0.93
CA GLY A 784 -8.33 -3.57 1.13
C GLY A 784 -9.58 -3.49 0.25
N GLY A 785 -10.72 -3.99 0.75
CA GLY A 785 -11.96 -4.04 -0.03
C GLY A 785 -12.86 -2.81 0.11
N LEU A 786 -12.61 -1.96 1.11
CA LEU A 786 -13.47 -0.81 1.43
C LEU A 786 -13.09 0.47 0.68
N PHE A 787 -11.88 0.55 0.16
CA PHE A 787 -11.34 1.75 -0.48
C PHE A 787 -10.57 1.43 -1.76
N TYR A 788 -10.64 2.33 -2.74
CA TYR A 788 -9.75 2.34 -3.90
C TYR A 788 -8.40 2.94 -3.51
N PHE A 789 -7.32 2.43 -4.11
CA PHE A 789 -5.96 2.93 -3.92
C PHE A 789 -5.43 3.50 -5.23
N PRO A 790 -4.70 4.63 -5.21
CA PRO A 790 -4.40 5.48 -4.03
C PRO A 790 -5.48 6.49 -3.65
N SER A 791 -6.58 6.59 -4.41
CA SER A 791 -7.56 7.68 -4.22
C SER A 791 -8.26 7.75 -2.87
N GLY A 792 -8.32 6.64 -2.10
CA GLY A 792 -9.06 6.56 -0.83
C GLY A 792 -10.58 6.63 -1.01
N ARG A 793 -11.08 6.63 -2.24
CA ARG A 793 -12.52 6.63 -2.53
C ARG A 793 -13.16 5.34 -2.02
N VAL A 794 -14.34 5.46 -1.45
CA VAL A 794 -15.12 4.31 -0.95
C VAL A 794 -15.61 3.42 -2.09
N THR A 795 -15.71 2.12 -1.81
CA THR A 795 -16.14 1.08 -2.75
C THR A 795 -17.62 0.70 -2.57
N PRO A 796 -18.25 0.02 -3.53
CA PRO A 796 -19.49 -0.72 -3.31
C PRO A 796 -19.52 -1.55 -2.02
N THR A 797 -18.41 -2.19 -1.64
CA THR A 797 -18.32 -2.99 -0.42
C THR A 797 -18.43 -2.14 0.85
N TYR A 798 -17.83 -0.95 0.86
CA TYR A 798 -18.08 0.03 1.93
C TYR A 798 -19.56 0.42 2.04
N ARG A 799 -20.26 0.57 0.91
CA ARG A 799 -21.70 0.85 0.90
C ARG A 799 -22.54 -0.31 1.46
N ALA A 800 -22.08 -1.56 1.33
CA ALA A 800 -22.71 -2.70 2.00
C ALA A 800 -22.63 -2.60 3.54
N PHE A 801 -21.51 -2.11 4.07
CA PHE A 801 -21.33 -1.86 5.51
C PHE A 801 -22.28 -0.76 6.00
N GLN A 802 -22.43 0.32 5.23
CA GLN A 802 -23.42 1.37 5.53
C GLN A 802 -24.86 0.82 5.56
N ALA A 803 -25.19 -0.09 4.65
CA ALA A 803 -26.50 -0.73 4.63
C ALA A 803 -26.73 -1.59 5.88
N PHE A 804 -25.73 -2.35 6.33
CA PHE A 804 -25.82 -3.15 7.56
C PHE A 804 -25.88 -2.26 8.82
N ASN A 805 -25.12 -1.17 8.87
CA ASN A 805 -25.14 -0.22 9.97
C ASN A 805 -26.53 0.39 10.23
N ALA A 806 -27.36 0.55 9.19
CA ALA A 806 -28.75 0.97 9.35
C ALA A 806 -29.58 0.00 10.22
N LEU A 807 -29.33 -1.30 10.12
CA LEU A 807 -29.92 -2.31 11.00
C LEU A 807 -29.29 -2.24 12.40
N TYR A 808 -27.96 -2.12 12.48
CA TYR A 808 -27.22 -2.08 13.74
C TYR A 808 -27.70 -0.95 14.67
N ARG A 809 -27.97 0.24 14.11
CA ARG A 809 -28.51 1.40 14.86
C ARG A 809 -29.91 1.19 15.44
N LEU A 810 -30.70 0.25 14.92
CA LEU A 810 -31.99 -0.12 15.49
C LEU A 810 -31.83 -1.03 16.73
N GLY A 811 -30.69 -1.70 16.86
CA GLY A 811 -30.32 -2.42 18.08
C GLY A 811 -31.02 -3.77 18.29
N THR A 812 -32.27 -3.97 17.88
CA THR A 812 -32.99 -5.24 18.10
C THR A 812 -33.17 -6.04 16.81
N ALA A 813 -32.52 -7.19 16.69
CA ALA A 813 -32.71 -8.12 15.59
C ALA A 813 -34.05 -8.87 15.74
N VAL A 814 -34.66 -9.24 14.60
CA VAL A 814 -35.95 -9.94 14.59
C VAL A 814 -35.89 -11.26 13.83
N ARG A 815 -36.87 -12.13 14.07
CA ARG A 815 -36.97 -13.44 13.44
C ARG A 815 -37.19 -13.28 11.94
N LEU A 816 -36.36 -13.96 11.14
CA LEU A 816 -36.50 -14.02 9.68
C LEU A 816 -36.23 -15.42 9.13
N ARG A 817 -36.78 -15.73 7.96
CA ARG A 817 -36.53 -16.96 7.18
C ARG A 817 -36.41 -16.59 5.70
N THR A 818 -35.44 -17.17 5.00
CA THR A 818 -35.24 -17.01 3.55
C THR A 818 -35.32 -18.36 2.83
N GLU A 819 -35.82 -18.36 1.61
CA GLU A 819 -35.77 -19.48 0.66
C GLU A 819 -35.37 -18.95 -0.72
N GLY A 820 -34.43 -19.63 -1.39
CA GLY A 820 -33.93 -19.25 -2.72
C GLY A 820 -32.41 -19.19 -2.76
N ALA A 821 -31.81 -19.77 -3.80
CA ALA A 821 -30.36 -19.78 -3.96
C ALA A 821 -29.83 -18.34 -4.18
N GLY A 822 -28.83 -17.95 -3.39
CA GLY A 822 -28.24 -16.61 -3.47
C GLY A 822 -29.04 -15.50 -2.78
N LEU A 823 -30.13 -15.82 -2.07
CA LEU A 823 -30.93 -14.86 -1.29
C LEU A 823 -30.50 -14.85 0.18
N TYR A 824 -30.12 -13.67 0.67
CA TYR A 824 -29.80 -13.44 2.09
C TYR A 824 -30.60 -12.26 2.64
N ALA A 825 -30.89 -12.28 3.94
CA ALA A 825 -31.63 -11.20 4.57
C ALA A 825 -31.23 -10.98 6.04
N CYS A 826 -31.41 -9.74 6.49
CA CYS A 826 -31.35 -9.32 7.90
C CYS A 826 -32.46 -8.32 8.18
N ALA A 827 -32.99 -8.30 9.41
CA ALA A 827 -34.03 -7.37 9.81
C ALA A 827 -33.88 -6.94 11.27
N ALA A 828 -34.22 -5.69 11.56
CA ALA A 828 -34.12 -5.11 12.89
C ALA A 828 -35.22 -4.08 13.15
N ARG A 829 -35.44 -3.76 14.43
CA ARG A 829 -36.39 -2.72 14.87
C ARG A 829 -35.94 -1.96 16.11
N ASP A 830 -36.47 -0.75 16.26
CA ASP A 830 -36.48 0.03 17.50
C ASP A 830 -37.85 0.72 17.64
N GLY A 831 -38.70 0.20 18.53
CA GLY A 831 -40.10 0.58 18.57
C GLY A 831 -40.76 0.40 17.20
N ASP A 832 -41.33 1.49 16.66
CA ASP A 832 -41.98 1.53 15.33
C ASP A 832 -40.99 1.72 14.17
N ARG A 833 -39.71 2.00 14.46
CA ARG A 833 -38.66 2.07 13.44
C ARG A 833 -38.26 0.65 13.06
N GLN A 834 -38.31 0.33 11.78
CA GLN A 834 -38.09 -1.01 11.24
C GLN A 834 -37.23 -0.92 10.00
N ALA A 835 -36.31 -1.87 9.85
CA ALA A 835 -35.52 -2.02 8.65
C ALA A 835 -35.31 -3.49 8.29
N PHE A 836 -35.15 -3.75 7.00
CA PHE A 836 -34.67 -5.03 6.50
C PHE A 836 -33.74 -4.83 5.30
N LEU A 837 -32.76 -5.72 5.20
CA LEU A 837 -31.77 -5.81 4.13
C LEU A 837 -32.04 -7.09 3.35
N LEU A 838 -32.09 -7.01 2.02
CA LEU A 838 -32.15 -8.14 1.11
C LEU A 838 -30.93 -8.12 0.20
N VAL A 839 -30.32 -9.29 -0.01
CA VAL A 839 -29.14 -9.45 -0.86
C VAL A 839 -29.42 -10.51 -1.90
N ASN A 840 -29.23 -10.16 -3.17
CA ASN A 840 -29.19 -11.10 -4.29
C ASN A 840 -27.73 -11.25 -4.74
N ARG A 841 -27.09 -12.37 -4.38
CA ARG A 841 -25.74 -12.75 -4.88
C ARG A 841 -25.82 -13.58 -6.18
N GLY A 842 -27.02 -13.84 -6.68
CA GLY A 842 -27.23 -14.59 -7.90
C GLY A 842 -26.92 -13.79 -9.16
N GLU A 843 -26.71 -14.53 -10.25
CA GLU A 843 -26.54 -13.98 -11.60
C GLU A 843 -27.88 -13.65 -12.28
N ALA A 844 -29.01 -14.03 -11.67
CA ALA A 844 -30.36 -13.82 -12.19
C ALA A 844 -31.11 -12.73 -11.41
N GLU A 845 -32.05 -12.04 -12.06
CA GLU A 845 -33.05 -11.24 -11.36
C GLU A 845 -33.86 -12.15 -10.42
N MET A 846 -34.05 -11.72 -9.18
CA MET A 846 -34.84 -12.44 -8.20
C MET A 846 -36.12 -11.67 -7.85
N ARG A 847 -37.25 -12.36 -7.97
CA ARG A 847 -38.57 -11.83 -7.63
C ARG A 847 -39.09 -12.45 -6.35
N LEU A 848 -39.67 -11.62 -5.49
CA LEU A 848 -40.22 -12.07 -4.21
C LEU A 848 -41.31 -11.14 -3.68
N ARG A 849 -42.17 -11.68 -2.82
CA ARG A 849 -43.17 -10.92 -2.04
C ARG A 849 -42.87 -11.12 -0.55
N PRO A 850 -42.14 -10.20 0.09
CA PRO A 850 -41.81 -10.33 1.51
C PRO A 850 -43.05 -10.44 2.39
N ALA A 851 -43.13 -11.50 3.19
CA ALA A 851 -44.16 -11.65 4.21
C ALA A 851 -43.69 -10.95 5.50
N LEU A 852 -44.29 -9.78 5.80
CA LEU A 852 -43.89 -8.94 6.92
C LEU A 852 -44.95 -8.93 8.03
N ALA A 853 -44.73 -9.71 9.09
CA ALA A 853 -45.55 -9.65 10.30
C ALA A 853 -45.08 -8.51 11.22
N GLY A 854 -46.03 -7.77 11.80
CA GLY A 854 -45.73 -6.63 12.68
C GLY A 854 -45.24 -5.37 11.94
N ALA A 855 -45.37 -5.29 10.62
CA ALA A 855 -44.91 -4.13 9.85
C ALA A 855 -45.68 -2.85 10.22
N ALA A 856 -44.96 -1.80 10.61
CA ALA A 856 -45.55 -0.54 11.08
C ALA A 856 -46.08 0.36 9.94
N GLY A 857 -45.65 0.15 8.70
CA GLY A 857 -46.07 0.98 7.57
C GLY A 857 -45.34 0.70 6.25
N ALA A 858 -45.26 1.72 5.40
CA ALA A 858 -44.49 1.69 4.16
C ALA A 858 -43.00 1.88 4.43
N PHE A 859 -42.16 1.25 3.60
CA PHE A 859 -40.71 1.35 3.67
C PHE A 859 -40.19 2.22 2.52
N GLN A 860 -39.18 3.05 2.79
CA GLN A 860 -38.33 3.65 1.77
C GLN A 860 -37.25 2.65 1.35
N LEU A 861 -37.09 2.45 0.04
CA LEU A 861 -36.10 1.56 -0.54
C LEU A 861 -34.86 2.32 -0.97
N ARG A 862 -33.69 1.77 -0.63
CA ARG A 862 -32.39 2.15 -1.18
C ARG A 862 -31.75 0.93 -1.82
N VAL A 863 -31.19 1.08 -3.01
CA VAL A 863 -30.62 -0.02 -3.80
C VAL A 863 -29.17 0.30 -4.15
N LEU A 864 -28.32 -0.70 -4.00
CA LEU A 864 -26.93 -0.72 -4.45
C LEU A 864 -26.77 -1.85 -5.48
N ASP A 865 -26.37 -1.49 -6.69
CA ASP A 865 -26.15 -2.39 -7.83
C ASP A 865 -25.04 -1.84 -8.75
N ALA A 866 -24.69 -2.60 -9.79
CA ALA A 866 -23.61 -2.25 -10.72
C ALA A 866 -23.86 -0.94 -11.50
N SER A 867 -25.13 -0.55 -11.70
CA SER A 867 -25.48 0.67 -12.43
C SER A 867 -25.39 1.93 -11.56
N ARG A 868 -25.66 1.79 -10.26
CA ARG A 868 -25.71 2.90 -9.30
C ARG A 868 -24.38 3.09 -8.58
N ARG A 869 -23.71 1.98 -8.20
CA ARG A 869 -22.48 1.94 -7.38
C ARG A 869 -22.52 2.71 -6.05
N GLU A 870 -23.71 3.17 -5.67
CA GLU A 870 -24.02 3.98 -4.50
C GLU A 870 -25.34 3.49 -3.90
N LEU A 871 -25.50 3.59 -2.58
CA LEU A 871 -26.73 3.19 -1.90
C LEU A 871 -27.79 4.28 -2.06
N ALA A 872 -28.49 4.27 -3.20
CA ALA A 872 -29.38 5.37 -3.61
C ALA A 872 -30.86 5.04 -3.41
N VAL A 873 -31.67 6.06 -3.09
CA VAL A 873 -33.14 5.91 -2.99
C VAL A 873 -33.70 5.43 -4.33
N SER A 874 -34.46 4.33 -4.30
CA SER A 874 -35.04 3.70 -5.50
C SER A 874 -36.56 3.71 -5.53
N GLY A 875 -37.22 3.91 -4.38
CA GLY A 875 -38.68 3.98 -4.31
C GLY A 875 -39.23 3.72 -2.91
N SER A 876 -40.48 3.26 -2.86
CA SER A 876 -41.16 2.84 -1.64
C SER A 876 -41.79 1.47 -1.81
N PHE A 877 -41.92 0.72 -0.71
CA PHE A 877 -42.52 -0.61 -0.66
C PHE A 877 -43.63 -0.65 0.38
N ARG A 878 -44.74 -1.31 0.07
CA ARG A 878 -45.79 -1.65 1.04
C ARG A 878 -45.88 -3.17 1.22
N PRO A 879 -46.19 -3.67 2.43
CA PRO A 879 -46.45 -5.09 2.63
C PRO A 879 -47.48 -5.62 1.61
N GLY A 880 -47.12 -6.69 0.90
CA GLY A 880 -47.92 -7.29 -0.18
C GLY A 880 -47.45 -6.97 -1.60
N ASP A 881 -46.63 -5.93 -1.78
CA ASP A 881 -46.02 -5.60 -3.07
C ASP A 881 -44.99 -6.67 -3.49
N GLU A 882 -44.71 -6.75 -4.79
CA GLU A 882 -43.61 -7.57 -5.33
C GLU A 882 -42.33 -6.74 -5.42
N LEU A 883 -41.21 -7.32 -5.01
CA LEU A 883 -39.88 -6.77 -5.21
C LEU A 883 -39.17 -7.53 -6.32
N ALA A 884 -38.48 -6.79 -7.18
CA ALA A 884 -37.52 -7.31 -8.14
C ALA A 884 -36.12 -6.87 -7.70
N LEU A 885 -35.25 -7.84 -7.44
CA LEU A 885 -33.85 -7.66 -7.10
C LEU A 885 -33.03 -8.03 -8.34
N PRO A 886 -32.39 -7.07 -9.04
CA PRO A 886 -31.46 -7.40 -10.09
C PRO A 886 -30.34 -8.35 -9.61
N PRO A 887 -29.61 -9.01 -10.54
CA PRO A 887 -28.39 -9.74 -10.19
C PRO A 887 -27.43 -8.87 -9.38
N GLN A 888 -26.66 -9.50 -8.49
CA GLN A 888 -25.63 -8.84 -7.69
C GLN A 888 -26.11 -7.50 -7.07
N THR A 889 -27.16 -7.56 -6.25
CA THR A 889 -27.84 -6.37 -5.69
C THR A 889 -28.02 -6.43 -4.18
N ILE A 890 -27.93 -5.28 -3.52
CA ILE A 890 -28.30 -5.07 -2.12
C ILE A 890 -29.46 -4.07 -2.06
N LEU A 891 -30.54 -4.43 -1.35
CA LEU A 891 -31.69 -3.57 -1.10
C LEU A 891 -31.86 -3.35 0.40
N LEU A 892 -31.82 -2.09 0.82
CA LEU A 892 -32.13 -1.67 2.18
C LEU A 892 -33.53 -1.01 2.21
N ALA A 893 -34.41 -1.51 3.07
CA ALA A 893 -35.73 -0.97 3.31
C ALA A 893 -35.81 -0.40 4.74
N THR A 894 -36.30 0.84 4.91
CA THR A 894 -36.39 1.54 6.22
C THR A 894 -37.72 2.27 6.38
N THR A 895 -38.29 2.36 7.60
CA THR A 895 -39.55 3.08 7.86
C THR A 895 -39.38 4.57 8.20
N ASP A 896 -38.21 5.02 8.67
CA ASP A 896 -38.01 6.39 9.16
C ASP A 896 -37.48 7.36 8.11
N GLY A 897 -37.03 6.87 6.94
CA GLY A 897 -36.44 7.70 5.89
C GLY A 897 -35.21 8.50 6.36
N ALA A 898 -34.68 8.23 7.56
CA ALA A 898 -33.58 8.98 8.13
C ALA A 898 -32.32 8.79 7.25
N PRO A 899 -31.53 9.86 7.02
CA PRO A 899 -30.24 9.71 6.37
C PRO A 899 -29.35 8.80 7.23
N VAL A 900 -28.52 7.98 6.59
CA VAL A 900 -27.52 7.09 7.23
C VAL A 900 -26.40 7.89 7.94
N ALA A 901 -26.53 9.22 8.07
CA ALA A 901 -25.57 10.10 8.72
C ALA A 901 -25.50 9.88 10.25
N ALA A 902 -24.31 10.09 10.81
CA ALA A 902 -23.95 9.76 12.19
C ALA A 902 -24.64 10.64 13.26
N PRO A 903 -24.83 10.13 14.50
CA PRO A 903 -25.32 10.92 15.62
C PRO A 903 -24.36 12.07 16.00
N ALA A 904 -24.93 13.15 16.52
CA ALA A 904 -24.21 14.26 17.12
C ALA A 904 -23.51 13.82 18.43
N ALA A 905 -22.28 14.28 18.62
CA ALA A 905 -21.43 13.93 19.76
C ALA A 905 -22.01 14.45 21.08
N GLU A 906 -22.17 13.55 22.07
CA GLU A 906 -22.24 13.94 23.48
C GLU A 906 -20.90 13.65 24.18
N VAL A 907 -20.50 14.62 25.01
CA VAL A 907 -19.39 14.65 25.97
C VAL A 907 -18.01 14.28 25.42
N ARG A 908 -17.29 15.33 24.97
CA ARG A 908 -15.85 15.30 24.73
C ARG A 908 -15.10 15.17 26.06
N PRO A 909 -14.20 14.19 26.25
CA PRO A 909 -13.22 14.25 27.33
C PRO A 909 -12.32 15.48 27.14
N THR A 910 -12.01 16.17 28.22
CA THR A 910 -11.09 17.32 28.20
C THR A 910 -9.66 16.84 28.41
N PHE A 911 -8.76 17.29 27.53
CA PHE A 911 -7.36 16.86 27.49
C PHE A 911 -6.42 17.83 28.21
N ASN A 912 -5.33 17.29 28.75
CA ASN A 912 -4.16 18.03 29.18
C ASN A 912 -3.17 18.10 28.01
N ALA A 913 -2.99 19.28 27.41
CA ALA A 913 -2.14 19.49 26.23
C ALA A 913 -0.62 19.35 26.50
N ALA A 914 -0.21 19.12 27.75
CA ALA A 914 1.19 19.14 28.16
C ALA A 914 2.03 17.93 27.72
N GLY A 915 1.41 16.83 27.28
CA GLY A 915 2.14 15.61 26.83
C GLY A 915 2.47 15.58 25.34
N LEU A 916 2.00 16.55 24.55
CA LEU A 916 2.03 16.54 23.08
C LEU A 916 3.10 17.46 22.46
N ASP A 917 3.93 18.09 23.30
CA ASP A 917 5.04 18.94 22.86
C ASP A 917 6.35 18.40 23.45
N ASN A 918 6.97 17.47 22.73
CA ASN A 918 8.32 17.00 23.04
C ASN A 918 9.40 17.92 22.43
N SER A 919 9.18 19.24 22.37
CA SER A 919 10.25 20.23 22.15
C SER A 919 11.16 20.41 23.37
N GLY A 920 11.49 19.31 24.05
CA GLY A 920 12.41 19.22 25.18
C GLY A 920 13.88 19.48 24.82
N ARG A 921 14.19 20.44 23.93
CA ARG A 921 15.52 21.03 23.80
C ARG A 921 15.52 22.41 24.45
N LYS A 922 15.73 22.46 25.77
CA LYS A 922 16.22 23.68 26.42
C LYS A 922 17.60 23.99 25.81
N GLN A 923 17.67 24.98 24.93
CA GLN A 923 18.94 25.59 24.56
C GLN A 923 19.69 26.01 25.84
N PRO A 924 21.00 25.72 25.98
CA PRO A 924 21.77 26.20 27.11
C PRO A 924 21.85 27.74 27.01
N LYS A 925 21.19 28.43 27.95
CA LYS A 925 21.37 29.87 28.14
C LYS A 925 22.85 30.13 28.46
N SER A 926 23.53 30.85 27.56
CA SER A 926 24.86 31.35 27.83
C SER A 926 24.85 32.22 29.09
N LYS A 927 25.62 31.82 30.10
CA LYS A 927 26.07 32.72 31.15
C LYS A 927 27.15 33.60 30.55
N LYS A 928 26.85 34.89 30.34
CA LYS A 928 27.89 35.93 30.37
C LYS A 928 27.62 36.84 31.57
N GLU A 929 28.67 36.96 32.35
CA GLU A 929 28.75 37.56 33.66
C GLU A 929 28.53 39.07 33.62
N ARG A 930 27.98 39.57 34.72
CA ARG A 930 28.14 40.96 35.14
C ARG A 930 29.59 41.17 35.58
N THR A 931 30.31 42.03 34.88
CA THR A 931 31.06 43.18 35.43
C THR A 931 31.39 44.11 34.28
#